data_AF-A0A1X7UD48-F1
#
_entry.id   AF-A0A1X7UD48-F1
#
_cell.length_a   1.000
_cell.length_b   1.000
_cell.length_c   1.000
_cell.angle_alpha   90.00
_cell.angle_beta   90.00
_cell.angle_gamma   90.00
#
_symmetry.space_group_name_H-M   'P 1'
#
loop_
_entity.id
_entity.type
_entity.pdbx_description
1 polymer ?
#
loop_
_entity_poly.entity_id
_entity_poly.type
_entity_poly.pdbx_seq_one_letter_code
_entity_poly.pdbx_strand_id
1 'polypeptide(L)'
;CIAHDCKELYEQGHTCSGVYTIKPDELPAFEVYCDMSNGSGWTVFQRRMDGSVDFYRKWTEYIKGFGDLNGEFWLGLDKIHRLTATGNTSLRVDLKDFEGVSVFAHYSTFIVGGAHTSYTLTVGGYSGNAGDSLCVHNNMKFSTHDRDSDAHHDLNCAAHVKAAWWYNDCHHSNLNGQYLAGTHKTRGDGVNWLGFKGHNYSLKVSEMKIRRKLIAHDCKELYEQGHTHSGVYTIKPDKLPAFEVYCDMSNGGGWTVFQRRMDGSVNFYLKWADYKKGFGDLNGEFWLGLDKIHRLTATGNTSLRVDLEDFEGVSVFAHYSTFIVGGAHTSYTLTVGGYSGNANDSLSVDHNNMKFSTHDRDNDIDDDQCASTYKGAWWYFKCHYSNLNGQYLTGAHTTFADGVNWLHFKGYYYSLKELYEQGHTCSGVYTIKPDKLPAFEVYCDMSNGSGWTVFQRRMDGSVNFYLKWADYIKGFGDLNGEFWLGLDKIHRLTATGNSSLHVDLEDFEGVSVFAHYSTFIVGGAHTSYTLTVGGYSGNANDSLSGHDKMKFSTHDRDNDIYDGNCASAYKGAWWYHKCHSSNLNGRYLTGAHSTPADGVNWYDFKGHHYSLKFFVGAITIYSTQETGCISNIAHDCKELYDQGHTCSGVYTIKPDEFPAFEVYCDMSNGSSWTVFQRRVDGSVDFYRKWTEYVKGFGDLNGEFWLGLDKIHRLTATGSASLRVDLEDFEGVSVFAHYSTFIVGDAHIKYTLTVGGYSGNAGDSLAFHNKMNFTTHDRDNDAHHTLNCAIHVKAAWWYNDCHHSNLNGQYLAGPHSTPADGVNWLGFRGHNYSLKVSEMKIRRN
;
A
#
# COMPACT_ATOMS: atom_id res chain seq x y z
N CYS A 1 -27.48 -3.77 -27.03
CA CYS A 1 -27.44 -2.57 -26.18
C CYS A 1 -26.36 -1.63 -26.73
N ILE A 2 -26.49 -0.32 -26.57
CA ILE A 2 -25.39 0.60 -26.90
C ILE A 2 -24.33 0.41 -25.82
N ALA A 3 -23.09 0.13 -26.22
CA ALA A 3 -21.97 -0.07 -25.29
C ALA A 3 -21.65 1.22 -24.53
N HIS A 4 -21.15 1.09 -23.30
CA HIS A 4 -20.81 2.23 -22.45
C HIS A 4 -19.52 2.94 -22.89
N ASP A 5 -18.57 2.20 -23.43
CA ASP A 5 -17.26 2.70 -23.84
C ASP A 5 -16.64 1.82 -24.95
N CYS A 6 -15.46 2.22 -25.44
CA CYS A 6 -14.74 1.46 -26.47
C CYS A 6 -14.23 0.10 -25.98
N LYS A 7 -14.04 -0.08 -24.68
CA LYS A 7 -13.58 -1.34 -24.10
C LYS A 7 -14.69 -2.38 -24.16
N GLU A 8 -15.91 -1.99 -23.82
CA GLU A 8 -17.08 -2.86 -23.95
C GLU A 8 -17.39 -3.20 -25.42
N LEU A 9 -17.22 -2.26 -26.35
CA LEU A 9 -17.31 -2.57 -27.78
C LEU A 9 -16.30 -3.64 -28.20
N TYR A 10 -15.05 -3.52 -27.74
CA TYR A 10 -14.01 -4.52 -28.00
C TYR A 10 -14.38 -5.89 -27.42
N GLU A 11 -14.91 -5.93 -26.19
CA GLU A 11 -15.41 -7.16 -25.54
C GLU A 11 -16.60 -7.79 -26.27
N GLN A 12 -17.43 -6.97 -26.93
CA GLN A 12 -18.51 -7.42 -27.81
C GLN A 12 -18.00 -7.93 -29.18
N GLY A 13 -16.68 -7.93 -29.41
CA GLY A 13 -16.04 -8.45 -30.61
C GLY A 13 -15.74 -7.40 -31.69
N HIS A 14 -15.91 -6.10 -31.40
CA HIS A 14 -15.51 -5.04 -32.33
C HIS A 14 -13.99 -4.80 -32.26
N THR A 15 -13.26 -5.28 -33.26
CA THR A 15 -11.77 -5.26 -33.26
C THR A 15 -11.16 -4.22 -34.21
N CYS A 16 -11.96 -3.50 -35.00
CA CYS A 16 -11.48 -2.46 -35.91
C CYS A 16 -11.46 -1.09 -35.22
N SER A 17 -10.38 -0.33 -35.35
CA SER A 17 -10.38 1.08 -34.92
C SER A 17 -11.29 1.91 -35.83
N GLY A 18 -11.97 2.91 -35.26
CA GLY A 18 -12.90 3.75 -36.01
C GLY A 18 -13.84 4.54 -35.12
N VAL A 19 -14.81 5.22 -35.72
CA VAL A 19 -15.82 5.98 -35.00
C VAL A 19 -16.98 5.08 -34.59
N TYR A 20 -17.33 5.11 -33.30
CA TYR A 20 -18.43 4.34 -32.73
C TYR A 20 -19.31 5.22 -31.83
N THR A 21 -20.59 4.85 -31.72
CA THR A 21 -21.52 5.46 -30.76
C THR A 21 -21.45 4.71 -29.42
N ILE A 22 -21.24 5.45 -28.33
CA ILE A 22 -21.24 4.92 -26.96
C ILE A 22 -22.25 5.67 -26.08
N LYS A 23 -22.69 5.02 -24.99
CA LYS A 23 -23.61 5.58 -24.00
C LYS A 23 -23.08 5.32 -22.58
N PRO A 24 -22.16 6.15 -22.06
CA PRO A 24 -21.47 5.88 -20.78
C PRO A 24 -22.34 6.00 -19.53
N ASP A 25 -23.46 6.71 -19.62
CA ASP A 25 -24.39 6.99 -18.53
C ASP A 25 -25.83 7.07 -19.07
N GLU A 26 -26.80 7.51 -18.26
CA GLU A 26 -28.20 7.62 -18.72
C GLU A 26 -28.50 8.83 -19.63
N LEU A 27 -27.50 9.69 -19.88
CA LEU A 27 -27.65 10.83 -20.79
C LEU A 27 -27.51 10.38 -22.25
N PRO A 28 -27.82 11.25 -23.23
CA PRO A 28 -27.75 10.91 -24.65
C PRO A 28 -26.38 10.37 -25.08
N ALA A 29 -26.41 9.35 -25.94
CA ALA A 29 -25.24 8.73 -26.55
C ALA A 29 -24.48 9.72 -27.44
N PHE A 30 -23.20 9.47 -27.67
CA PHE A 30 -22.36 10.30 -28.54
C PHE A 30 -21.29 9.46 -29.24
N GLU A 31 -20.74 10.01 -30.32
CA GLU A 31 -19.68 9.37 -31.09
C GLU A 31 -18.30 9.64 -30.49
N VAL A 32 -17.45 8.62 -30.54
CA VAL A 32 -16.05 8.65 -30.15
C VAL A 32 -15.20 7.88 -31.16
N TYR A 33 -13.91 8.20 -31.25
CA TYR A 33 -12.96 7.34 -31.93
C TYR A 33 -12.47 6.26 -30.98
N CYS A 34 -12.70 4.99 -31.33
CA CYS A 34 -12.17 3.84 -30.62
C CYS A 34 -10.88 3.38 -31.28
N ASP A 35 -9.80 3.34 -30.50
CA ASP A 35 -8.57 2.67 -30.88
C ASP A 35 -8.61 1.22 -30.38
N MET A 36 -8.88 0.30 -31.30
CA MET A 36 -8.94 -1.14 -31.05
C MET A 36 -7.59 -1.83 -31.32
N SER A 37 -6.55 -1.08 -31.71
CA SER A 37 -5.23 -1.64 -31.97
C SER A 37 -4.64 -2.30 -30.71
N ASN A 38 -3.81 -3.32 -30.91
CA ASN A 38 -3.15 -4.08 -29.84
C ASN A 38 -4.12 -4.65 -28.78
N GLY A 39 -5.36 -4.96 -29.19
CA GLY A 39 -6.35 -5.66 -28.38
C GLY A 39 -6.86 -4.90 -27.16
N SER A 40 -6.91 -3.57 -27.24
CA SER A 40 -6.92 -2.75 -26.02
C SER A 40 -8.15 -1.86 -25.81
N GLY A 41 -8.94 -1.54 -26.84
CA GLY A 41 -10.27 -0.90 -26.71
C GLY A 41 -10.27 0.48 -26.05
N TRP A 42 -9.43 1.40 -26.53
CA TRP A 42 -9.31 2.75 -25.95
C TRP A 42 -10.29 3.76 -26.55
N THR A 43 -10.82 4.65 -25.72
CA THR A 43 -11.59 5.81 -26.17
C THR A 43 -10.67 7.02 -26.31
N VAL A 44 -10.42 7.47 -27.54
CA VAL A 44 -9.57 8.63 -27.82
C VAL A 44 -10.37 9.91 -27.59
N PHE A 45 -9.79 10.86 -26.85
CA PHE A 45 -10.44 12.15 -26.56
C PHE A 45 -9.65 13.38 -27.02
N GLN A 46 -8.37 13.22 -27.37
CA GLN A 46 -7.56 14.27 -27.99
C GLN A 46 -6.62 13.62 -29.02
N ARG A 47 -6.49 14.25 -30.20
CA ARG A 47 -5.49 13.86 -31.20
C ARG A 47 -4.90 15.08 -31.92
N ARG A 48 -3.57 15.11 -32.01
CA ARG A 48 -2.73 16.00 -32.84
C ARG A 48 -1.88 15.14 -33.76
N MET A 49 -1.73 15.51 -35.03
CA MET A 49 -0.97 14.74 -36.03
C MET A 49 -0.44 15.56 -37.21
N ASP A 50 -1.08 16.68 -37.55
CA ASP A 50 -0.76 17.43 -38.78
C ASP A 50 -0.97 18.95 -38.69
N GLY A 51 -1.57 19.46 -37.61
CA GLY A 51 -1.87 20.88 -37.43
C GLY A 51 -3.02 21.40 -38.30
N SER A 52 -3.85 20.51 -38.88
CA SER A 52 -5.01 20.89 -39.69
C SER A 52 -6.11 21.57 -38.89
N VAL A 53 -6.16 21.36 -37.57
CA VAL A 53 -7.13 21.97 -36.67
C VAL A 53 -6.41 22.91 -35.70
N ASP A 54 -6.94 24.13 -35.57
CA ASP A 54 -6.44 25.08 -34.58
C ASP A 54 -7.06 24.79 -33.19
N PHE A 55 -6.19 24.64 -32.19
CA PHE A 55 -6.52 24.29 -30.80
C PHE A 55 -6.52 25.53 -29.88
N TYR A 56 -6.15 26.71 -30.37
CA TYR A 56 -6.28 27.95 -29.61
C TYR A 56 -7.73 28.46 -29.66
N ARG A 57 -8.58 27.81 -28.85
CA ARG A 57 -10.04 27.96 -28.85
C ARG A 57 -10.57 28.46 -27.50
N LYS A 58 -11.82 28.93 -27.54
CA LYS A 58 -12.52 29.48 -26.37
C LYS A 58 -13.06 28.39 -25.44
N TRP A 59 -13.33 28.75 -24.19
CA TRP A 59 -13.92 27.89 -23.15
C TRP A 59 -15.12 27.07 -23.66
N THR A 60 -16.07 27.71 -24.35
CA THR A 60 -17.30 27.05 -24.81
C THR A 60 -17.05 25.97 -25.87
N GLU A 61 -15.96 26.08 -26.63
CA GLU A 61 -15.58 25.11 -27.65
C GLU A 61 -14.90 23.90 -26.99
N TYR A 62 -14.05 24.13 -25.98
CA TYR A 62 -13.44 23.05 -25.20
C TYR A 62 -14.45 22.24 -24.38
N ILE A 63 -15.57 22.85 -23.96
CA ILE A 63 -16.69 22.12 -23.33
C ILE A 63 -17.36 21.17 -24.34
N LYS A 64 -17.72 21.67 -25.52
CA LYS A 64 -18.51 20.93 -26.52
C LYS A 64 -17.69 19.91 -27.32
N GLY A 65 -16.42 20.21 -27.56
CA GLY A 65 -15.55 19.51 -28.49
C GLY A 65 -15.52 20.15 -29.88
N PHE A 66 -14.46 19.86 -30.64
CA PHE A 66 -14.21 20.38 -31.98
C PHE A 66 -13.26 19.45 -32.76
N GLY A 67 -13.19 19.61 -34.08
CA GLY A 67 -12.35 18.81 -34.98
C GLY A 67 -13.09 17.63 -35.61
N ASP A 68 -12.33 16.69 -36.18
CA ASP A 68 -12.83 15.47 -36.82
C ASP A 68 -12.31 14.25 -36.08
N LEU A 69 -13.20 13.34 -35.66
CA LEU A 69 -12.83 12.09 -34.96
C LEU A 69 -11.87 11.22 -35.79
N ASN A 70 -11.86 11.35 -37.12
CA ASN A 70 -10.92 10.67 -38.02
C ASN A 70 -9.61 11.45 -38.26
N GLY A 71 -9.49 12.67 -37.76
CA GLY A 71 -8.34 13.55 -37.89
C GLY A 71 -7.91 14.14 -36.54
N GLU A 72 -7.56 15.43 -36.52
CA GLU A 72 -7.30 16.15 -35.27
C GLU A 72 -8.60 16.58 -34.59
N PHE A 73 -8.71 16.35 -33.28
CA PHE A 73 -9.89 16.73 -32.52
C PHE A 73 -9.64 16.84 -31.01
N TRP A 74 -10.60 17.50 -30.36
CA TRP A 74 -10.84 17.48 -28.92
C TRP A 74 -12.28 17.05 -28.67
N LEU A 75 -12.50 16.02 -27.86
CA LEU A 75 -13.81 15.39 -27.69
C LEU A 75 -14.85 16.29 -27.00
N GLY A 76 -14.38 17.13 -26.07
CA GLY A 76 -15.21 18.02 -25.25
C GLY A 76 -15.19 17.63 -23.77
N LEU A 77 -14.99 18.61 -22.88
CA LEU A 77 -14.87 18.39 -21.42
C LEU A 77 -16.11 17.75 -20.81
N ASP A 78 -17.32 18.07 -21.30
CA ASP A 78 -18.55 17.42 -20.81
C ASP A 78 -18.55 15.92 -21.07
N LYS A 79 -18.09 15.49 -22.24
CA LYS A 79 -18.01 14.07 -22.61
C LYS A 79 -16.88 13.37 -21.84
N ILE A 80 -15.73 14.04 -21.66
CA ILE A 80 -14.60 13.49 -20.90
C ILE A 80 -14.97 13.32 -19.42
N HIS A 81 -15.68 14.28 -18.82
CA HIS A 81 -16.21 14.15 -17.47
C HIS A 81 -17.13 12.93 -17.34
N ARG A 82 -18.11 12.79 -18.25
CA ARG A 82 -19.04 11.64 -18.27
C ARG A 82 -18.31 10.28 -18.35
N LEU A 83 -17.21 10.22 -19.10
CA LEU A 83 -16.42 8.98 -19.25
C LEU A 83 -15.54 8.67 -18.03
N THR A 84 -15.20 9.67 -17.22
CA THR A 84 -14.20 9.53 -16.14
C THR A 84 -14.77 9.68 -14.74
N ALA A 85 -16.02 10.14 -14.60
CA ALA A 85 -16.67 10.44 -13.32
C ALA A 85 -16.75 9.26 -12.33
N THR A 86 -16.64 8.02 -12.81
CA THR A 86 -16.67 6.82 -11.94
C THR A 86 -15.35 6.55 -11.21
N GLY A 87 -14.25 7.25 -11.57
CA GLY A 87 -12.92 7.00 -11.00
C GLY A 87 -12.21 5.75 -11.50
N ASN A 88 -12.88 4.93 -12.32
CA ASN A 88 -12.37 3.65 -12.83
C ASN A 88 -11.74 3.78 -14.22
N THR A 89 -10.98 4.85 -14.48
CA THR A 89 -10.39 5.11 -15.80
C THR A 89 -8.88 5.27 -15.68
N SER A 90 -8.15 4.62 -16.58
CA SER A 90 -6.74 4.90 -16.82
C SER A 90 -6.58 5.77 -18.06
N LEU A 91 -5.50 6.56 -18.07
CA LEU A 91 -5.13 7.40 -19.21
C LEU A 91 -3.86 6.83 -19.86
N ARG A 92 -3.84 6.83 -21.19
CA ARG A 92 -2.64 6.65 -22.00
C ARG A 92 -2.46 7.85 -22.91
N VAL A 93 -1.22 8.32 -23.00
CA VAL A 93 -0.78 9.41 -23.87
C VAL A 93 0.32 8.86 -24.77
N ASP A 94 0.04 8.72 -26.06
CA ASP A 94 1.03 8.30 -27.05
C ASP A 94 1.61 9.54 -27.75
N LEU A 95 2.94 9.64 -27.81
CA LEU A 95 3.66 10.79 -28.32
C LEU A 95 4.65 10.37 -29.41
N LYS A 96 4.80 11.19 -30.44
CA LYS A 96 5.79 10.97 -31.51
C LYS A 96 6.44 12.29 -31.94
N ASP A 97 7.76 12.27 -32.11
CA ASP A 97 8.50 13.40 -32.67
C ASP A 97 8.55 13.36 -34.22
N PHE A 98 9.28 14.31 -34.82
CA PHE A 98 9.43 14.38 -36.28
C PHE A 98 10.51 13.44 -36.82
N GLU A 99 11.38 12.93 -35.94
CA GLU A 99 12.42 11.94 -36.24
C GLU A 99 11.85 10.51 -36.25
N GLY A 100 10.64 10.33 -35.73
CA GLY A 100 9.90 9.07 -35.73
C GLY A 100 9.95 8.33 -34.38
N VAL A 101 10.63 8.87 -33.37
CA VAL A 101 10.71 8.28 -32.04
C VAL A 101 9.35 8.38 -31.37
N SER A 102 8.84 7.24 -30.90
CA SER A 102 7.55 7.14 -30.24
C SER A 102 7.75 6.75 -28.77
N VAL A 103 7.11 7.49 -27.87
CA VAL A 103 7.11 7.23 -26.43
C VAL A 103 5.68 7.30 -25.92
N PHE A 104 5.43 6.79 -24.71
CA PHE A 104 4.12 6.88 -24.08
C PHE A 104 4.22 7.21 -22.60
N ALA A 105 3.18 7.87 -22.10
CA ALA A 105 2.89 8.03 -20.68
C ALA A 105 1.58 7.33 -20.37
N HIS A 106 1.54 6.57 -19.29
CA HIS A 106 0.34 5.92 -18.78
C HIS A 106 0.10 6.40 -17.35
N TYR A 107 -1.14 6.66 -16.99
CA TYR A 107 -1.54 7.05 -15.64
C TYR A 107 -2.63 6.09 -15.19
N SER A 108 -2.40 5.43 -14.05
CA SER A 108 -3.38 4.51 -13.50
C SER A 108 -4.65 5.24 -13.09
N THR A 109 -4.61 6.53 -12.73
CA THR A 109 -5.79 7.31 -12.35
C THR A 109 -5.94 8.51 -13.24
N PHE A 110 -7.14 8.72 -13.80
CA PHE A 110 -7.49 9.93 -14.56
C PHE A 110 -8.98 10.25 -14.42
N ILE A 111 -9.26 11.40 -13.79
CA ILE A 111 -10.61 11.90 -13.54
C ILE A 111 -10.66 13.36 -13.96
N VAL A 112 -11.71 13.74 -14.70
CA VAL A 112 -12.02 15.14 -14.99
C VAL A 112 -13.30 15.50 -14.26
N GLY A 113 -13.24 16.53 -13.41
CA GLY A 113 -14.39 17.04 -12.67
C GLY A 113 -15.48 17.64 -13.58
N GLY A 114 -16.62 18.00 -13.00
CA GLY A 114 -17.71 18.64 -13.73
C GLY A 114 -17.53 20.15 -13.88
N ALA A 115 -18.49 20.80 -14.54
CA ALA A 115 -18.50 22.27 -14.70
C ALA A 115 -18.43 23.03 -13.35
N HIS A 116 -18.99 22.46 -12.27
CA HIS A 116 -18.98 23.06 -10.93
C HIS A 116 -17.59 23.14 -10.30
N THR A 117 -16.66 22.25 -10.68
CA THR A 117 -15.24 22.32 -10.28
C THR A 117 -14.37 22.92 -11.37
N SER A 118 -14.95 23.57 -12.40
CA SER A 118 -14.22 24.03 -13.59
C SER A 118 -13.37 22.92 -14.22
N TYR A 119 -13.93 21.71 -14.29
CA TYR A 119 -13.30 20.51 -14.87
C TYR A 119 -11.92 20.21 -14.29
N THR A 120 -11.78 20.29 -12.96
CA THR A 120 -10.52 20.00 -12.25
C THR A 120 -9.98 18.62 -12.63
N LEU A 121 -8.68 18.52 -12.91
CA LEU A 121 -7.99 17.27 -13.21
C LEU A 121 -7.59 16.54 -11.92
N THR A 122 -7.85 15.24 -11.85
CA THR A 122 -7.20 14.34 -10.88
C THR A 122 -6.45 13.28 -11.66
N VAL A 123 -5.14 13.19 -11.45
CA VAL A 123 -4.26 12.27 -12.18
C VAL A 123 -3.19 11.68 -11.25
N GLY A 124 -2.87 10.40 -11.43
CA GLY A 124 -1.87 9.73 -10.60
C GLY A 124 -1.44 8.35 -11.11
N GLY A 125 -0.43 7.77 -10.44
CA GLY A 125 0.11 6.44 -10.76
C GLY A 125 0.74 6.36 -12.14
N TYR A 126 1.67 7.27 -12.42
CA TYR A 126 2.41 7.32 -13.69
C TYR A 126 3.25 6.05 -13.93
N SER A 127 3.27 5.59 -15.18
CA SER A 127 4.20 4.61 -15.73
C SER A 127 4.45 4.89 -17.22
N GLY A 128 5.58 4.43 -17.77
CA GLY A 128 5.91 4.62 -19.19
C GLY A 128 7.28 5.26 -19.41
N ASN A 129 7.62 5.51 -20.68
CA ASN A 129 8.96 5.93 -21.12
C ASN A 129 9.02 7.37 -21.65
N ALA A 130 7.94 8.15 -21.55
CA ALA A 130 7.90 9.55 -22.00
C ALA A 130 8.36 10.57 -20.93
N GLY A 131 8.58 10.13 -19.69
CA GLY A 131 8.73 10.98 -18.51
C GLY A 131 7.39 11.58 -18.07
N ASP A 132 7.19 11.74 -16.75
CA ASP A 132 5.96 12.34 -16.21
C ASP A 132 5.95 13.86 -16.47
N SER A 133 4.90 14.36 -17.12
CA SER A 133 4.69 15.80 -17.34
C SER A 133 3.26 16.23 -17.04
N LEU A 134 2.49 15.37 -16.35
CA LEU A 134 1.10 15.63 -15.98
C LEU A 134 0.91 15.68 -14.45
N CYS A 135 1.83 15.15 -13.65
CA CYS A 135 1.75 15.19 -12.19
C CYS A 135 1.61 16.60 -11.60
N VAL A 136 2.31 17.59 -12.14
CA VAL A 136 2.24 19.00 -11.68
C VAL A 136 0.90 19.68 -11.98
N HIS A 137 0.11 19.06 -12.86
CA HIS A 137 -1.23 19.52 -13.24
C HIS A 137 -2.33 18.86 -12.40
N ASN A 138 -1.96 17.97 -11.46
CA ASN A 138 -2.93 17.34 -10.57
C ASN A 138 -3.63 18.38 -9.69
N ASN A 139 -4.94 18.23 -9.54
CA ASN A 139 -5.86 19.15 -8.86
C ASN A 139 -5.97 20.56 -9.47
N MET A 140 -5.45 20.78 -10.69
CA MET A 140 -5.58 22.06 -11.38
C MET A 140 -6.90 22.14 -12.17
N LYS A 141 -7.45 23.36 -12.29
CA LYS A 141 -8.65 23.65 -13.08
C LYS A 141 -8.28 23.85 -14.55
N PHE A 142 -9.23 23.58 -15.44
CA PHE A 142 -9.00 23.82 -16.87
C PHE A 142 -9.08 25.33 -17.16
N SER A 143 -8.19 25.82 -18.02
CA SER A 143 -8.06 27.23 -18.36
C SER A 143 -7.95 27.42 -19.87
N THR A 144 -8.54 28.51 -20.37
CA THR A 144 -8.55 28.93 -21.78
C THR A 144 -8.22 30.41 -21.87
N HIS A 145 -7.86 30.90 -23.06
CA HIS A 145 -7.46 32.29 -23.22
C HIS A 145 -8.56 33.32 -22.89
N ASP A 146 -9.82 32.91 -22.88
CA ASP A 146 -11.00 33.73 -22.53
C ASP A 146 -11.58 33.41 -21.16
N ARG A 147 -11.03 32.43 -20.44
CA ARG A 147 -11.39 32.10 -19.06
C ARG A 147 -10.16 31.61 -18.30
N ASP A 148 -9.64 32.51 -17.46
CA ASP A 148 -8.55 32.21 -16.56
C ASP A 148 -9.05 31.47 -15.32
N SER A 149 -8.44 30.33 -15.02
CA SER A 149 -8.70 29.51 -13.85
C SER A 149 -7.43 28.81 -13.38
N ASP A 150 -6.27 29.29 -13.85
CA ASP A 150 -4.98 28.69 -13.51
C ASP A 150 -4.50 29.17 -12.13
N ALA A 151 -3.38 28.60 -11.66
CA ALA A 151 -2.85 28.92 -10.34
C ALA A 151 -1.86 30.09 -10.36
N HIS A 152 -1.57 30.67 -11.53
CA HIS A 152 -0.64 31.78 -11.65
C HIS A 152 -1.33 33.10 -11.31
N HIS A 153 -0.70 33.94 -10.48
CA HIS A 153 -1.35 35.15 -9.96
C HIS A 153 -1.54 36.29 -10.99
N ASP A 154 -0.55 36.50 -11.87
CA ASP A 154 -0.51 37.70 -12.74
C ASP A 154 -0.59 37.42 -14.26
N LEU A 155 -0.70 36.15 -14.67
CA LEU A 155 -0.57 35.74 -16.06
C LEU A 155 -1.60 34.67 -16.40
N ASN A 156 -2.45 34.94 -17.39
CA ASN A 156 -3.27 33.90 -18.00
C ASN A 156 -2.36 32.99 -18.83
N CYS A 157 -2.04 31.81 -18.29
CA CYS A 157 -1.13 30.86 -18.93
C CYS A 157 -1.66 30.41 -20.28
N ALA A 158 -2.97 30.17 -20.40
CA ALA A 158 -3.60 29.75 -21.64
C ALA A 158 -3.42 30.78 -22.78
N ALA A 159 -3.58 32.07 -22.48
CA ALA A 159 -3.34 33.15 -23.43
C ALA A 159 -1.85 33.31 -23.77
N HIS A 160 -0.96 33.18 -22.77
CA HIS A 160 0.48 33.32 -22.93
C HIS A 160 1.10 32.20 -23.79
N VAL A 161 0.76 30.94 -23.51
CA VAL A 161 1.27 29.76 -24.24
C VAL A 161 0.36 29.33 -25.40
N LYS A 162 -0.64 30.15 -25.74
CA LYS A 162 -1.55 30.00 -26.89
C LYS A 162 -2.20 28.63 -26.98
N ALA A 163 -2.80 28.18 -25.88
CA ALA A 163 -3.41 26.86 -25.76
C ALA A 163 -4.50 26.82 -24.70
N ALA A 164 -4.98 25.63 -24.36
CA ALA A 164 -5.87 25.40 -23.24
C ALA A 164 -5.48 24.11 -22.51
N TRP A 165 -5.40 24.17 -21.19
CA TRP A 165 -4.93 23.05 -20.37
C TRP A 165 -5.30 23.24 -18.89
N TRP A 166 -4.96 22.25 -18.07
CA TRP A 166 -5.05 22.31 -16.62
C TRP A 166 -3.84 23.01 -16.01
N TYR A 167 -3.65 24.30 -16.25
CA TYR A 167 -2.42 25.02 -15.88
C TYR A 167 -2.27 25.22 -14.36
N ASN A 168 -1.03 25.05 -13.87
CA ASN A 168 -0.59 25.43 -12.53
C ASN A 168 0.16 26.77 -12.62
N ASP A 169 1.46 26.82 -12.26
CA ASP A 169 2.41 27.83 -12.73
C ASP A 169 2.76 27.60 -14.21
N CYS A 170 1.74 27.79 -15.05
CA CYS A 170 1.65 27.36 -16.43
C CYS A 170 1.82 25.84 -16.60
N HIS A 171 2.91 25.34 -17.20
CA HIS A 171 2.92 23.92 -17.59
C HIS A 171 4.24 23.19 -17.63
N HIS A 172 4.17 21.87 -17.43
CA HIS A 172 5.12 20.88 -17.90
C HIS A 172 4.61 20.11 -19.14
N SER A 173 3.30 20.17 -19.44
CA SER A 173 2.71 19.63 -20.66
C SER A 173 1.74 20.62 -21.30
N ASN A 174 1.77 20.72 -22.64
CA ASN A 174 0.90 21.61 -23.40
C ASN A 174 0.48 20.95 -24.72
N LEU A 175 -0.18 19.79 -24.65
CA LEU A 175 -0.52 19.01 -25.85
C LEU A 175 -1.55 19.70 -26.76
N ASN A 176 -2.27 20.69 -26.24
CA ASN A 176 -3.17 21.56 -27.01
C ASN A 176 -2.48 22.83 -27.54
N GLY A 177 -1.15 22.89 -27.47
CA GLY A 177 -0.30 23.96 -28.00
C GLY A 177 -0.39 24.17 -29.51
N GLN A 178 0.28 25.22 -29.98
CA GLN A 178 0.41 25.49 -31.40
C GLN A 178 1.20 24.35 -32.07
N TYR A 179 0.81 23.99 -33.29
CA TYR A 179 1.52 22.96 -34.04
C TYR A 179 2.72 23.57 -34.78
N LEU A 180 3.85 23.71 -34.09
CA LEU A 180 5.05 24.43 -34.58
C LEU A 180 6.06 23.55 -35.32
N ALA A 181 5.76 22.26 -35.47
CA ALA A 181 6.53 21.28 -36.23
C ALA A 181 8.02 21.16 -35.85
N GLY A 182 8.31 20.61 -34.66
CA GLY A 182 9.67 20.36 -34.18
C GLY A 182 10.23 21.51 -33.34
N THR A 183 11.53 21.74 -33.41
CA THR A 183 12.21 22.77 -32.59
C THR A 183 11.75 24.18 -32.94
N HIS A 184 11.38 24.97 -31.93
CA HIS A 184 10.93 26.35 -32.08
C HIS A 184 11.63 27.30 -31.09
N LYS A 185 11.61 28.61 -31.39
CA LYS A 185 12.35 29.63 -30.61
C LYS A 185 11.62 30.10 -29.35
N THR A 186 10.30 30.09 -29.40
CA THR A 186 9.41 30.46 -28.29
C THR A 186 9.37 29.33 -27.26
N ARG A 187 9.27 29.66 -25.98
CA ARG A 187 9.27 28.65 -24.91
C ARG A 187 7.84 28.25 -24.57
N GLY A 188 7.52 26.97 -24.76
CA GLY A 188 6.33 26.35 -24.19
C GLY A 188 5.01 26.58 -24.94
N ASP A 189 4.99 27.21 -26.11
CA ASP A 189 3.77 27.48 -26.88
C ASP A 189 3.46 26.42 -27.95
N GLY A 190 4.28 25.37 -28.05
CA GLY A 190 4.09 24.26 -28.97
C GLY A 190 3.32 23.08 -28.35
N VAL A 191 3.13 22.00 -29.11
CA VAL A 191 2.67 20.70 -28.59
C VAL A 191 3.79 20.08 -27.74
N ASN A 192 3.89 20.51 -26.47
CA ASN A 192 5.05 20.21 -25.62
C ASN A 192 4.78 19.13 -24.58
N TRP A 193 5.83 18.35 -24.31
CA TRP A 193 5.90 17.38 -23.21
C TRP A 193 7.30 17.42 -22.60
N LEU A 194 7.42 17.98 -21.39
CA LEU A 194 8.71 18.31 -20.76
C LEU A 194 9.62 17.07 -20.64
N GLY A 195 9.08 15.95 -20.16
CA GLY A 195 9.81 14.71 -19.91
C GLY A 195 10.42 14.06 -21.15
N PHE A 196 9.98 14.44 -22.35
CA PHE A 196 10.43 13.84 -23.61
C PHE A 196 11.34 14.77 -24.43
N LYS A 197 10.87 15.98 -24.78
CA LYS A 197 11.62 16.92 -25.65
C LYS A 197 11.69 18.35 -25.09
N GLY A 198 11.27 18.57 -23.86
CA GLY A 198 11.30 19.89 -23.21
C GLY A 198 10.29 20.90 -23.76
N HIS A 199 10.50 22.19 -23.46
CA HIS A 199 9.58 23.27 -23.81
C HIS A 199 9.78 23.88 -25.21
N ASN A 200 10.88 23.58 -25.89
CA ASN A 200 11.25 24.23 -27.15
C ASN A 200 11.08 23.29 -28.36
N TYR A 201 10.26 22.26 -28.22
CA TYR A 201 10.01 21.27 -29.26
C TYR A 201 8.52 20.90 -29.32
N SER A 202 7.88 21.17 -30.45
CA SER A 202 6.49 20.81 -30.73
C SER A 202 6.44 19.42 -31.37
N LEU A 203 5.78 18.48 -30.69
CA LEU A 203 5.63 17.10 -31.13
C LEU A 203 4.81 16.98 -32.42
N LYS A 204 5.06 15.90 -33.16
CA LYS A 204 4.35 15.57 -34.41
C LYS A 204 3.01 14.91 -34.12
N VAL A 205 3.00 13.95 -33.20
CA VAL A 205 1.77 13.25 -32.79
C VAL A 205 1.63 13.35 -31.28
N SER A 206 0.42 13.67 -30.84
CA SER A 206 -0.04 13.41 -29.47
C SER A 206 -1.44 12.81 -29.54
N GLU A 207 -1.65 11.68 -28.88
CA GLU A 207 -2.97 11.08 -28.75
C GLU A 207 -3.24 10.77 -27.28
N MET A 208 -4.31 11.34 -26.73
CA MET A 208 -4.76 11.03 -25.38
C MET A 208 -6.01 10.17 -25.43
N LYS A 209 -5.97 9.06 -24.69
CA LYS A 209 -7.04 8.08 -24.71
C LYS A 209 -7.23 7.44 -23.34
N ILE A 210 -8.49 7.17 -23.00
CA ILE A 210 -8.88 6.57 -21.73
C ILE A 210 -9.44 5.19 -21.93
N ARG A 211 -9.31 4.38 -20.88
CA ARG A 211 -9.88 3.04 -20.84
C ARG A 211 -10.42 2.75 -19.46
N ARG A 212 -11.63 2.19 -19.40
CA ARG A 212 -12.19 1.70 -18.15
C ARG A 212 -11.32 0.57 -17.59
N LYS A 213 -10.99 0.65 -16.31
CA LYS A 213 -10.43 -0.48 -15.55
C LYS A 213 -11.56 -1.49 -15.36
N LEU A 214 -11.39 -2.70 -15.86
CA LEU A 214 -12.25 -3.81 -15.46
C LEU A 214 -12.01 -4.05 -13.97
N ILE A 215 -13.06 -3.99 -13.16
CA ILE A 215 -12.99 -4.54 -11.81
C ILE A 215 -13.03 -6.05 -12.01
N ALA A 216 -11.92 -6.72 -11.73
CA ALA A 216 -11.80 -8.17 -11.84
C ALA A 216 -12.84 -8.88 -10.96
N HIS A 217 -13.28 -10.07 -11.38
CA HIS A 217 -14.28 -10.85 -10.65
C HIS A 217 -13.72 -11.41 -9.34
N ASP A 218 -12.46 -11.78 -9.33
CA ASP A 218 -11.73 -12.35 -8.21
C ASP A 218 -10.23 -12.04 -8.29
N CYS A 219 -9.49 -12.48 -7.28
CA CYS A 219 -8.03 -12.32 -7.25
C CYS A 219 -7.30 -13.11 -8.33
N LYS A 220 -7.88 -14.19 -8.84
CA LYS A 220 -7.25 -15.00 -9.90
C LYS A 220 -7.25 -14.24 -11.22
N GLU A 221 -8.36 -13.60 -11.56
CA GLU A 221 -8.42 -12.73 -12.74
C GLU A 221 -7.46 -11.53 -12.60
N LEU A 222 -7.33 -10.93 -11.40
CA LEU A 222 -6.31 -9.90 -11.14
C LEU A 222 -4.90 -10.42 -11.42
N TYR A 223 -4.58 -11.61 -10.92
CA TYR A 223 -3.28 -12.24 -11.13
C TYR A 223 -3.00 -12.50 -12.62
N GLU A 224 -3.98 -13.02 -13.36
CA GLU A 224 -3.90 -13.24 -14.82
C GLU A 224 -3.78 -11.93 -15.62
N GLN A 225 -4.28 -10.81 -15.08
CA GLN A 225 -4.12 -9.46 -15.62
C GLN A 225 -2.73 -8.85 -15.32
N GLY A 226 -1.85 -9.56 -14.59
CA GLY A 226 -0.50 -9.12 -14.26
C GLY A 226 -0.39 -8.41 -12.90
N HIS A 227 -1.42 -8.43 -12.07
CA HIS A 227 -1.33 -7.99 -10.68
C HIS A 227 -0.68 -9.09 -9.82
N THR A 228 0.65 -9.07 -9.74
CA THR A 228 1.45 -10.12 -9.07
C THR A 228 1.84 -9.79 -7.63
N HIS A 229 1.35 -8.69 -7.07
CA HIS A 229 1.66 -8.27 -5.69
C HIS A 229 0.46 -8.56 -4.76
N SER A 230 0.71 -9.20 -3.61
CA SER A 230 -0.33 -9.40 -2.59
C SER A 230 -0.77 -8.06 -2.00
N GLY A 231 -2.03 -7.96 -1.59
CA GLY A 231 -2.60 -6.73 -1.03
C GLY A 231 -4.11 -6.66 -1.12
N VAL A 232 -4.67 -5.51 -0.73
CA VAL A 232 -6.11 -5.27 -0.81
C VAL A 232 -6.51 -4.78 -2.19
N TYR A 233 -7.45 -5.49 -2.82
CA TYR A 233 -7.98 -5.15 -4.13
C TYR A 233 -9.51 -5.08 -4.09
N THR A 234 -10.08 -4.26 -4.96
CA THR A 234 -11.53 -4.26 -5.21
C THR A 234 -11.85 -5.29 -6.28
N ILE A 235 -12.78 -6.20 -5.96
CA ILE A 235 -13.29 -7.22 -6.89
C ILE A 235 -14.81 -7.11 -7.05
N LYS A 236 -15.33 -7.70 -8.14
CA LYS A 236 -16.76 -7.72 -8.45
C LYS A 236 -17.19 -9.10 -8.97
N PRO A 237 -17.43 -10.08 -8.08
CA PRO A 237 -17.70 -11.46 -8.48
C PRO A 237 -19.04 -11.68 -9.18
N ASP A 238 -19.98 -10.74 -9.07
CA ASP A 238 -21.34 -10.85 -9.61
C ASP A 238 -21.90 -9.47 -10.01
N LYS A 239 -23.20 -9.40 -10.33
CA LYS A 239 -23.86 -8.15 -10.74
C LYS A 239 -24.15 -7.18 -9.58
N LEU A 240 -23.88 -7.56 -8.33
CA LEU A 240 -24.07 -6.72 -7.15
C LEU A 240 -22.87 -5.77 -6.97
N PRO A 241 -22.93 -4.79 -6.03
CA PRO A 241 -21.83 -3.87 -5.78
C PRO A 241 -20.50 -4.59 -5.48
N ALA A 242 -19.41 -4.02 -6.00
CA ALA A 242 -18.04 -4.47 -5.76
C ALA A 242 -17.67 -4.32 -4.28
N PHE A 243 -16.65 -5.06 -3.84
CA PHE A 243 -16.13 -4.98 -2.47
C PHE A 243 -14.64 -5.30 -2.43
N GLU A 244 -13.99 -4.89 -1.35
CA GLU A 244 -12.56 -5.13 -1.13
C GLU A 244 -12.30 -6.52 -0.54
N VAL A 245 -11.21 -7.13 -0.99
CA VAL A 245 -10.67 -8.40 -0.49
C VAL A 245 -9.15 -8.30 -0.40
N TYR A 246 -8.54 -9.14 0.44
CA TYR A 246 -7.10 -9.38 0.36
C TYR A 246 -6.82 -10.47 -0.68
N CYS A 247 -5.98 -10.14 -1.66
CA CYS A 247 -5.48 -11.09 -2.64
C CYS A 247 -4.07 -11.52 -2.26
N ASP A 248 -3.87 -12.83 -2.13
CA ASP A 248 -2.54 -13.41 -2.04
C ASP A 248 -2.08 -13.86 -3.44
N MET A 249 -1.06 -13.17 -3.94
CA MET A 249 -0.45 -13.39 -5.26
C MET A 249 0.83 -14.23 -5.19
N SER A 250 1.23 -14.69 -4.00
CA SER A 250 2.41 -15.52 -3.81
C SER A 250 2.18 -16.98 -4.27
N ASN A 251 3.26 -17.72 -4.53
CA ASN A 251 3.25 -19.17 -4.79
C ASN A 251 2.27 -19.64 -5.89
N GLY A 252 2.22 -18.92 -7.02
CA GLY A 252 1.30 -19.20 -8.12
C GLY A 252 0.01 -18.37 -8.09
N GLY A 253 -0.23 -17.66 -6.97
CA GLY A 253 -1.09 -16.49 -6.84
C GLY A 253 -2.58 -16.64 -7.15
N GLY A 254 -3.29 -15.52 -7.02
CA GLY A 254 -4.71 -15.44 -7.35
C GLY A 254 -5.66 -15.89 -6.25
N TRP A 255 -5.18 -16.08 -5.02
CA TRP A 255 -6.01 -16.52 -3.90
C TRP A 255 -6.77 -15.36 -3.28
N THR A 256 -8.09 -15.50 -3.14
CA THR A 256 -8.91 -14.56 -2.37
C THR A 256 -8.97 -15.01 -0.93
N VAL A 257 -8.34 -14.27 -0.01
CA VAL A 257 -8.31 -14.63 1.42
C VAL A 257 -9.60 -14.17 2.08
N PHE A 258 -10.33 -15.09 2.72
CA PHE A 258 -11.58 -14.76 3.42
C PHE A 258 -11.49 -14.84 4.94
N GLN A 259 -10.43 -15.45 5.47
CA GLN A 259 -10.15 -15.57 6.91
C GLN A 259 -8.64 -15.53 7.11
N ARG A 260 -8.20 -14.78 8.12
CA ARG A 260 -6.78 -14.59 8.46
C ARG A 260 -6.59 -14.45 9.96
N ARG A 261 -5.66 -15.21 10.56
CA ARG A 261 -5.45 -15.34 12.03
C ARG A 261 -3.95 -15.33 12.34
N MET A 262 -3.40 -14.18 12.70
CA MET A 262 -1.96 -13.93 12.80
C MET A 262 -1.45 -13.60 14.20
N ASP A 263 -2.23 -12.88 15.00
CA ASP A 263 -1.74 -12.24 16.22
C ASP A 263 -2.77 -12.14 17.35
N GLY A 264 -4.02 -12.54 17.11
CA GLY A 264 -5.12 -12.44 18.06
C GLY A 264 -5.62 -11.02 18.30
N SER A 265 -5.24 -10.04 17.47
CA SER A 265 -5.67 -8.64 17.58
C SER A 265 -7.17 -8.46 17.36
N VAL A 266 -7.83 -9.42 16.69
CA VAL A 266 -9.26 -9.37 16.41
C VAL A 266 -9.99 -10.48 17.15
N ASN A 267 -11.09 -10.11 17.81
CA ASN A 267 -11.97 -11.06 18.47
C ASN A 267 -12.85 -11.80 17.44
N PHE A 268 -12.76 -13.13 17.39
CA PHE A 268 -13.60 -14.00 16.55
C PHE A 268 -14.80 -14.59 17.31
N TYR A 269 -14.89 -14.44 18.63
CA TYR A 269 -16.07 -14.84 19.39
C TYR A 269 -17.16 -13.77 19.30
N LEU A 270 -17.78 -13.68 18.12
CA LEU A 270 -18.76 -12.65 17.74
C LEU A 270 -20.12 -13.24 17.33
N LYS A 271 -21.11 -12.34 17.19
CA LYS A 271 -22.50 -12.67 16.92
C LYS A 271 -22.75 -12.95 15.43
N TRP A 272 -23.89 -13.54 15.12
CA TRP A 272 -24.33 -13.85 13.75
C TRP A 272 -24.28 -12.64 12.81
N ALA A 273 -24.69 -11.47 13.27
CA ALA A 273 -24.70 -10.26 12.47
C ALA A 273 -23.29 -9.84 12.00
N ASP A 274 -22.27 -10.02 12.86
CA ASP A 274 -20.89 -9.68 12.56
C ASP A 274 -20.31 -10.67 11.56
N TYR A 275 -20.51 -11.98 11.76
CA TYR A 275 -20.08 -13.02 10.81
C TYR A 275 -20.75 -12.90 9.44
N LYS A 276 -22.00 -12.46 9.41
CA LYS A 276 -22.71 -12.19 8.16
C LYS A 276 -22.09 -11.04 7.37
N LYS A 277 -21.76 -9.94 8.05
CA LYS A 277 -21.22 -8.71 7.45
C LYS A 277 -19.71 -8.77 7.16
N GLY A 278 -18.95 -9.43 8.01
CA GLY A 278 -17.49 -9.38 8.08
C GLY A 278 -16.99 -8.38 9.13
N PHE A 279 -15.77 -8.61 9.62
CA PHE A 279 -15.09 -7.82 10.66
C PHE A 279 -13.56 -7.95 10.53
N GLY A 280 -12.81 -7.07 11.20
CA GLY A 280 -11.35 -7.02 11.15
C GLY A 280 -10.79 -6.07 10.08
N ASP A 281 -9.49 -6.19 9.80
CA ASP A 281 -8.76 -5.40 8.80
C ASP A 281 -8.23 -6.34 7.70
N LEU A 282 -8.50 -6.04 6.43
CA LEU A 282 -8.03 -6.86 5.30
C LEU A 282 -6.50 -6.93 5.20
N ASN A 283 -5.76 -5.97 5.77
CA ASN A 283 -4.30 -6.03 5.90
C ASN A 283 -3.83 -6.72 7.20
N GLY A 284 -4.76 -7.03 8.11
CA GLY A 284 -4.52 -7.63 9.43
C GLY A 284 -5.32 -8.93 9.61
N GLU A 285 -5.77 -9.21 10.83
CA GLU A 285 -6.72 -10.29 11.08
C GLU A 285 -8.13 -9.89 10.64
N PHE A 286 -8.82 -10.80 9.95
CA PHE A 286 -10.19 -10.52 9.52
C PHE A 286 -11.01 -11.78 9.21
N TRP A 287 -12.32 -11.55 9.19
CA TRP A 287 -13.31 -12.42 8.57
C TRP A 287 -14.04 -11.62 7.49
N LEU A 288 -14.01 -12.09 6.25
CA LEU A 288 -14.52 -11.33 5.10
C LEU A 288 -16.04 -11.07 5.18
N GLY A 289 -16.78 -12.02 5.75
CA GLY A 289 -18.24 -11.98 5.89
C GLY A 289 -18.94 -13.03 5.04
N LEU A 290 -19.89 -13.75 5.63
CA LEU A 290 -20.60 -14.86 4.97
C LEU A 290 -21.36 -14.42 3.72
N ASP A 291 -21.92 -13.21 3.69
CA ASP A 291 -22.59 -12.67 2.49
C ASP A 291 -21.62 -12.55 1.30
N LYS A 292 -20.36 -12.17 1.56
CA LYS A 292 -19.34 -12.04 0.51
C LYS A 292 -18.75 -13.40 0.12
N ILE A 293 -18.51 -14.29 1.09
CA ILE A 293 -18.01 -15.65 0.83
C ILE A 293 -19.02 -16.46 -0.01
N HIS A 294 -20.32 -16.32 0.27
CA HIS A 294 -21.36 -16.91 -0.58
C HIS A 294 -21.27 -16.40 -2.03
N ARG A 295 -21.15 -15.07 -2.22
CA ARG A 295 -21.02 -14.48 -3.56
C ARG A 295 -19.81 -14.99 -4.33
N LEU A 296 -18.69 -15.22 -3.65
CA LEU A 296 -17.45 -15.75 -4.25
C LEU A 296 -17.59 -17.21 -4.69
N THR A 297 -18.33 -18.01 -3.95
CA THR A 297 -18.36 -19.47 -4.12
C THR A 297 -19.63 -19.99 -4.80
N ALA A 298 -20.61 -19.13 -5.06
CA ALA A 298 -21.92 -19.51 -5.61
C ALA A 298 -21.85 -20.15 -7.01
N THR A 299 -20.78 -19.93 -7.78
CA THR A 299 -20.61 -20.53 -9.12
C THR A 299 -20.18 -22.00 -9.06
N GLY A 300 -19.70 -22.48 -7.91
CA GLY A 300 -19.22 -23.84 -7.72
C GLY A 300 -17.83 -24.15 -8.30
N ASN A 301 -17.17 -23.17 -8.92
CA ASN A 301 -15.82 -23.32 -9.50
C ASN A 301 -14.72 -22.81 -8.56
N THR A 302 -14.85 -23.09 -7.26
CA THR A 302 -13.94 -22.60 -6.21
C THR A 302 -13.31 -23.76 -5.46
N SER A 303 -11.98 -23.70 -5.31
CA SER A 303 -11.22 -24.55 -4.39
C SER A 303 -10.92 -23.79 -3.10
N LEU A 304 -10.73 -24.52 -2.02
CA LEU A 304 -10.29 -23.99 -0.73
C LEU A 304 -8.87 -24.47 -0.46
N ARG A 305 -8.02 -23.56 -0.02
CA ARG A 305 -6.74 -23.88 0.60
C ARG A 305 -6.73 -23.33 2.01
N VAL A 306 -6.25 -24.15 2.95
CA VAL A 306 -6.07 -23.79 4.36
C VAL A 306 -4.60 -24.02 4.68
N ASP A 307 -3.86 -22.95 4.89
CA ASP A 307 -2.46 -22.99 5.31
C ASP A 307 -2.40 -22.87 6.85
N LEU A 308 -1.61 -23.74 7.49
CA LEU A 308 -1.55 -23.91 8.94
C LEU A 308 -0.10 -23.95 9.38
N GLU A 309 0.22 -23.33 10.51
CA GLU A 309 1.53 -23.41 11.14
C GLU A 309 1.40 -23.55 12.65
N ASP A 310 2.38 -24.23 13.26
CA ASP A 310 2.52 -24.27 14.70
C ASP A 310 3.53 -23.22 15.21
N PHE A 311 3.67 -23.11 16.54
CA PHE A 311 4.64 -22.22 17.15
C PHE A 311 6.09 -22.74 17.10
N GLU A 312 6.31 -23.93 16.53
CA GLU A 312 7.62 -24.55 16.31
C GLU A 312 8.15 -24.33 14.88
N GLY A 313 7.37 -23.67 14.01
CA GLY A 313 7.74 -23.38 12.63
C GLY A 313 7.36 -24.48 11.62
N VAL A 314 6.56 -25.48 12.03
CA VAL A 314 6.10 -26.53 11.13
C VAL A 314 4.85 -26.07 10.39
N SER A 315 4.97 -25.92 9.08
CA SER A 315 3.87 -25.53 8.20
C SER A 315 3.28 -26.73 7.44
N VAL A 316 1.96 -26.81 7.41
CA VAL A 316 1.19 -27.80 6.64
C VAL A 316 0.03 -27.11 5.93
N PHE A 317 -0.52 -27.74 4.90
CA PHE A 317 -1.70 -27.23 4.19
C PHE A 317 -2.73 -28.33 3.94
N ALA A 318 -4.00 -27.92 3.94
CA ALA A 318 -5.13 -28.70 3.45
C ALA A 318 -5.70 -28.00 2.20
N HIS A 319 -6.00 -28.76 1.17
CA HIS A 319 -6.60 -28.27 -0.06
C HIS A 319 -7.85 -29.09 -0.38
N TYR A 320 -8.91 -28.41 -0.82
CA TYR A 320 -10.17 -29.02 -1.19
C TYR A 320 -10.55 -28.53 -2.59
N SER A 321 -10.71 -29.45 -3.53
CA SER A 321 -11.06 -29.09 -4.91
C SER A 321 -12.48 -28.56 -5.08
N THR A 322 -13.33 -28.68 -4.05
CA THR A 322 -14.67 -28.11 -4.00
C THR A 322 -14.87 -27.35 -2.70
N PHE A 323 -15.29 -26.09 -2.80
CA PHE A 323 -15.66 -25.26 -1.67
C PHE A 323 -16.82 -24.34 -2.03
N ILE A 324 -17.98 -24.55 -1.42
CA ILE A 324 -19.20 -23.76 -1.66
C ILE A 324 -19.81 -23.39 -0.32
N VAL A 325 -20.17 -22.11 -0.18
CA VAL A 325 -20.94 -21.62 0.97
C VAL A 325 -22.32 -21.20 0.48
N GLY A 326 -23.37 -21.80 1.06
CA GLY A 326 -24.76 -21.50 0.73
C GLY A 326 -25.18 -20.07 1.12
N GLY A 327 -26.39 -19.67 0.74
CA GLY A 327 -26.91 -18.36 1.09
C GLY A 327 -27.51 -18.29 2.50
N ALA A 328 -27.96 -17.10 2.91
CA ALA A 328 -28.61 -16.90 4.21
C ALA A 328 -29.84 -17.82 4.44
N HIS A 329 -30.55 -18.19 3.37
CA HIS A 329 -31.74 -19.06 3.42
C HIS A 329 -31.41 -20.52 3.78
N THR A 330 -30.18 -20.99 3.53
CA THR A 330 -29.69 -22.29 4.00
C THR A 330 -28.86 -22.19 5.28
N SER A 331 -28.79 -21.00 5.89
CA SER A 331 -27.88 -20.72 7.01
C SER A 331 -26.41 -20.98 6.63
N TYR A 332 -26.03 -20.56 5.42
CA TYR A 332 -24.67 -20.62 4.88
C TYR A 332 -24.04 -22.02 4.94
N THR A 333 -24.81 -23.06 4.58
CA THR A 333 -24.33 -24.45 4.56
C THR A 333 -23.00 -24.60 3.80
N LEU A 334 -22.03 -25.29 4.40
CA LEU A 334 -20.75 -25.62 3.77
C LEU A 334 -20.90 -26.85 2.89
N THR A 335 -20.37 -26.80 1.67
CA THR A 335 -20.10 -27.99 0.85
C THR A 335 -18.62 -28.01 0.53
N VAL A 336 -17.94 -29.07 0.97
CA VAL A 336 -16.50 -29.24 0.78
C VAL A 336 -16.18 -30.68 0.36
N GLY A 337 -15.15 -30.85 -0.48
CA GLY A 337 -14.74 -32.18 -0.94
C GLY A 337 -13.44 -32.19 -1.73
N GLY A 338 -13.00 -33.40 -2.08
CA GLY A 338 -11.78 -33.61 -2.88
C GLY A 338 -10.50 -33.19 -2.17
N TYR A 339 -10.36 -33.60 -0.90
CA TYR A 339 -9.21 -33.28 -0.06
C TYR A 339 -7.88 -33.75 -0.67
N SER A 340 -6.87 -32.88 -0.59
CA SER A 340 -5.45 -33.15 -0.82
C SER A 340 -4.60 -32.28 0.12
N GLY A 341 -3.31 -32.60 0.29
CA GLY A 341 -2.40 -31.85 1.17
C GLY A 341 -1.81 -32.67 2.31
N ASN A 342 -0.94 -32.06 3.11
CA ASN A 342 -0.16 -32.72 4.16
C ASN A 342 -0.64 -32.44 5.59
N ALA A 343 -1.68 -31.62 5.78
CA ALA A 343 -2.26 -31.32 7.10
C ALA A 343 -3.22 -32.41 7.63
N ASN A 344 -3.55 -33.38 6.78
CA ASN A 344 -4.62 -34.36 6.96
C ASN A 344 -6.02 -33.71 7.13
N ASP A 345 -7.10 -34.48 6.93
CA ASP A 345 -8.43 -33.89 6.70
C ASP A 345 -9.23 -33.69 8.00
N SER A 346 -9.32 -32.44 8.48
CA SER A 346 -10.16 -32.07 9.63
C SER A 346 -11.45 -31.32 9.25
N LEU A 347 -11.80 -31.26 7.95
CA LEU A 347 -12.95 -30.49 7.47
C LEU A 347 -14.01 -31.37 6.79
N SER A 348 -13.64 -32.29 5.87
CA SER A 348 -14.66 -32.99 5.06
C SER A 348 -15.55 -33.93 5.86
N VAL A 349 -15.02 -34.56 6.92
CA VAL A 349 -15.72 -35.63 7.64
C VAL A 349 -16.86 -35.09 8.50
N ASP A 350 -16.58 -34.06 9.30
CA ASP A 350 -17.51 -33.54 10.30
C ASP A 350 -18.12 -32.19 9.95
N HIS A 351 -17.61 -31.47 8.94
CA HIS A 351 -18.09 -30.13 8.62
C HIS A 351 -18.85 -30.06 7.28
N ASN A 352 -18.73 -31.07 6.42
CA ASN A 352 -19.41 -31.06 5.13
C ASN A 352 -20.94 -31.16 5.29
N ASN A 353 -21.67 -30.33 4.56
CA ASN A 353 -23.12 -30.14 4.62
C ASN A 353 -23.65 -29.59 5.95
N MET A 354 -22.78 -29.08 6.83
CA MET A 354 -23.19 -28.46 8.07
C MET A 354 -23.55 -26.98 7.89
N LYS A 355 -24.43 -26.48 8.75
CA LYS A 355 -24.84 -25.06 8.78
C LYS A 355 -23.84 -24.28 9.63
N PHE A 356 -23.67 -22.99 9.30
CA PHE A 356 -22.83 -22.13 10.13
C PHE A 356 -23.54 -21.83 11.44
N SER A 357 -22.83 -21.88 12.57
CA SER A 357 -23.36 -21.62 13.92
C SER A 357 -22.50 -20.58 14.64
N THR A 358 -23.14 -19.69 15.38
CA THR A 358 -22.51 -18.68 16.25
C THR A 358 -23.04 -18.83 17.67
N HIS A 359 -22.37 -18.23 18.65
CA HIS A 359 -22.76 -18.36 20.06
C HIS A 359 -24.15 -17.78 20.40
N ASP A 360 -24.72 -16.95 19.51
CA ASP A 360 -26.06 -16.38 19.61
C ASP A 360 -27.06 -17.01 18.62
N ARG A 361 -26.60 -17.96 17.80
CA ARG A 361 -27.44 -18.68 16.83
C ARG A 361 -26.91 -20.08 16.58
N ASP A 362 -27.51 -21.02 17.29
CA ASP A 362 -27.24 -22.44 17.15
C ASP A 362 -27.98 -23.03 15.94
N ASN A 363 -27.21 -23.48 14.95
CA ASN A 363 -27.71 -24.21 13.78
C ASN A 363 -27.04 -25.60 13.66
N ASP A 364 -26.32 -26.06 14.68
CA ASP A 364 -25.62 -27.34 14.64
C ASP A 364 -26.58 -28.51 14.99
N ILE A 365 -26.06 -29.74 14.99
CA ILE A 365 -26.88 -30.96 15.16
C ILE A 365 -26.74 -31.52 16.58
N ASP A 366 -25.86 -30.94 17.40
CA ASP A 366 -25.67 -31.37 18.78
C ASP A 366 -26.78 -30.80 19.69
N ASP A 367 -26.93 -31.42 20.88
CA ASP A 367 -27.86 -30.89 21.89
C ASP A 367 -27.20 -29.73 22.68
N ASP A 368 -25.86 -29.68 22.70
CA ASP A 368 -25.06 -28.61 23.29
C ASP A 368 -24.66 -27.55 22.23
N GLN A 369 -24.66 -26.26 22.60
CA GLN A 369 -24.28 -25.17 21.69
C GLN A 369 -22.76 -25.14 21.44
N CYS A 370 -22.28 -25.86 20.41
CA CYS A 370 -20.85 -26.03 20.16
C CYS A 370 -20.12 -24.69 19.98
N ALA A 371 -20.72 -23.71 19.28
CA ALA A 371 -20.11 -22.39 19.12
C ALA A 371 -19.86 -21.66 20.45
N SER A 372 -20.77 -21.84 21.42
CA SER A 372 -20.63 -21.27 22.78
C SER A 372 -19.60 -22.03 23.62
N THR A 373 -19.54 -23.35 23.47
CA THR A 373 -18.61 -24.23 24.17
C THR A 373 -17.16 -24.00 23.73
N TYR A 374 -16.92 -23.96 22.41
CA TYR A 374 -15.57 -23.89 21.81
C TYR A 374 -15.16 -22.49 21.36
N LYS A 375 -15.89 -21.46 21.78
CA LYS A 375 -15.48 -20.05 21.69
C LYS A 375 -15.14 -19.57 20.28
N GLY A 376 -15.83 -20.11 19.27
CA GLY A 376 -15.67 -19.75 17.86
C GLY A 376 -16.95 -20.04 17.08
N ALA A 377 -17.18 -19.31 15.99
CA ALA A 377 -18.27 -19.62 15.07
C ALA A 377 -17.76 -20.49 13.92
N TRP A 378 -18.45 -21.58 13.61
CA TRP A 378 -18.01 -22.51 12.57
C TRP A 378 -19.17 -23.37 12.04
N TRP A 379 -18.88 -24.23 11.06
CA TRP A 379 -19.82 -25.22 10.53
C TRP A 379 -19.81 -26.48 11.39
N TYR A 380 -20.47 -26.47 12.55
CA TYR A 380 -20.42 -27.58 13.50
C TYR A 380 -21.39 -28.72 13.14
N PHE A 381 -20.96 -29.96 13.40
CA PHE A 381 -21.83 -31.15 13.40
C PHE A 381 -22.17 -31.55 14.83
N LYS A 382 -21.48 -32.55 15.40
CA LYS A 382 -21.42 -32.84 16.84
C LYS A 382 -20.16 -32.21 17.41
N CYS A 383 -20.15 -30.88 17.31
CA CYS A 383 -19.02 -30.01 17.53
C CYS A 383 -17.96 -30.12 16.43
N HIS A 384 -16.69 -30.46 16.66
CA HIS A 384 -15.70 -30.25 15.60
C HIS A 384 -14.45 -31.12 15.60
N TYR A 385 -13.88 -31.27 14.40
CA TYR A 385 -12.47 -31.59 14.17
C TYR A 385 -11.64 -30.36 13.78
N SER A 386 -12.28 -29.24 13.45
CA SER A 386 -11.64 -27.96 13.17
C SER A 386 -12.39 -26.78 13.81
N ASN A 387 -11.64 -25.83 14.35
CA ASN A 387 -12.18 -24.59 14.92
C ASN A 387 -11.24 -23.42 14.60
N LEU A 388 -11.15 -23.05 13.32
CA LEU A 388 -10.23 -22.00 12.88
C LEU A 388 -10.64 -20.60 13.38
N ASN A 389 -11.86 -20.45 13.87
CA ASN A 389 -12.40 -19.23 14.46
C ASN A 389 -12.40 -19.24 15.99
N GLY A 390 -11.77 -20.24 16.63
CA GLY A 390 -11.60 -20.28 18.09
C GLY A 390 -10.70 -19.16 18.62
N GLN A 391 -10.51 -19.15 19.93
CA GLN A 391 -9.65 -18.18 20.60
C GLN A 391 -8.23 -18.28 20.09
N TYR A 392 -7.57 -17.14 19.95
CA TYR A 392 -6.16 -17.11 19.59
C TYR A 392 -5.33 -17.41 20.83
N LEU A 393 -4.96 -18.69 21.02
CA LEU A 393 -4.10 -19.13 22.12
C LEU A 393 -2.68 -19.40 21.62
N THR A 394 -1.69 -19.28 22.49
CA THR A 394 -0.27 -19.43 22.14
C THR A 394 0.17 -20.88 22.30
N GLY A 395 0.08 -21.67 21.22
CA GLY A 395 0.57 -23.04 21.17
C GLY A 395 -0.22 -23.98 22.10
N ALA A 396 0.49 -24.79 22.88
CA ALA A 396 -0.14 -25.74 23.79
C ALA A 396 -0.92 -25.05 24.91
N HIS A 397 -2.15 -25.49 25.17
CA HIS A 397 -3.04 -24.93 26.19
C HIS A 397 -3.80 -26.03 26.94
N THR A 398 -4.34 -25.70 28.12
CA THR A 398 -5.00 -26.68 29.02
C THR A 398 -6.49 -26.83 28.80
N THR A 399 -7.12 -25.86 28.15
CA THR A 399 -8.56 -25.86 27.82
C THR A 399 -8.82 -26.76 26.61
N PHE A 400 -9.98 -27.39 26.57
CA PHE A 400 -10.31 -28.34 25.51
C PHE A 400 -10.91 -27.61 24.29
N ALA A 401 -10.19 -27.64 23.17
CA ALA A 401 -10.71 -27.38 21.83
C ALA A 401 -11.30 -25.97 21.58
N ASP A 402 -10.93 -24.99 22.40
CA ASP A 402 -11.38 -23.59 22.32
C ASP A 402 -10.40 -22.66 21.59
N GLY A 403 -9.27 -23.20 21.12
CA GLY A 403 -8.24 -22.48 20.38
C GLY A 403 -8.45 -22.49 18.86
N VAL A 404 -7.48 -21.96 18.10
CA VAL A 404 -7.41 -22.15 16.64
C VAL A 404 -6.95 -23.57 16.35
N ASN A 405 -7.89 -24.51 16.23
CA ASN A 405 -7.56 -25.94 16.22
C ASN A 405 -7.73 -26.60 14.85
N TRP A 406 -6.80 -27.51 14.54
CA TRP A 406 -6.89 -28.50 13.47
C TRP A 406 -6.50 -29.87 14.04
N LEU A 407 -7.51 -30.73 14.28
CA LEU A 407 -7.35 -31.98 15.04
C LEU A 407 -6.22 -32.85 14.52
N HIS A 408 -6.20 -33.11 13.21
CA HIS A 408 -5.27 -34.07 12.64
C HIS A 408 -3.82 -33.55 12.54
N PHE A 409 -3.58 -32.26 12.81
CA PHE A 409 -2.25 -31.69 12.85
C PHE A 409 -1.68 -31.62 14.27
N LYS A 410 -2.36 -30.94 15.21
CA LYS A 410 -1.87 -30.74 16.59
C LYS A 410 -2.88 -31.08 17.69
N GLY A 411 -4.06 -31.57 17.34
CA GLY A 411 -5.08 -31.96 18.30
C GLY A 411 -5.86 -30.78 18.89
N TYR A 412 -6.56 -31.03 20.01
CA TYR A 412 -7.48 -30.09 20.66
C TYR A 412 -6.86 -29.17 21.71
N TYR A 413 -5.65 -29.49 22.15
CA TYR A 413 -4.95 -28.77 23.22
C TYR A 413 -3.81 -27.91 22.67
N TYR A 414 -3.90 -27.55 21.40
CA TYR A 414 -2.89 -26.76 20.71
C TYR A 414 -3.56 -25.79 19.74
N SER A 415 -3.30 -24.51 19.93
CA SER A 415 -3.76 -23.44 19.05
C SER A 415 -2.66 -23.09 18.05
N LEU A 416 -3.03 -22.99 16.79
CA LEU A 416 -2.15 -22.72 15.67
C LEU A 416 -1.88 -21.23 15.51
N LYS A 417 -0.79 -20.89 14.80
CA LYS A 417 -0.49 -19.54 14.33
C LYS A 417 -0.50 -19.53 12.79
N GLU A 418 -0.57 -18.35 12.19
CA GLU A 418 -0.32 -18.16 10.77
C GLU A 418 1.14 -17.76 10.50
N LEU A 419 1.62 -18.09 9.30
CA LEU A 419 2.90 -17.69 8.74
C LEU A 419 2.79 -16.27 8.15
N TYR A 420 3.12 -15.26 8.97
CA TYR A 420 3.76 -14.03 8.48
C TYR A 420 4.53 -13.38 9.62
N GLU A 421 5.84 -13.53 9.62
CA GLU A 421 6.69 -12.82 10.58
C GLU A 421 6.61 -11.31 10.31
N GLN A 422 6.03 -10.60 11.28
CA GLN A 422 6.18 -9.16 11.51
C GLN A 422 5.65 -8.19 10.44
N GLY A 423 4.61 -8.53 9.69
CA GLY A 423 3.79 -7.53 8.98
C GLY A 423 4.50 -6.67 7.92
N HIS A 424 5.65 -7.11 7.40
CA HIS A 424 6.37 -6.42 6.33
C HIS A 424 6.12 -7.10 4.98
N THR A 425 5.11 -6.66 4.23
CA THR A 425 4.66 -7.32 2.99
C THR A 425 5.25 -6.76 1.70
N CYS A 426 6.13 -5.76 1.78
CA CYS A 426 6.65 -5.05 0.61
C CYS A 426 8.12 -5.37 0.38
N SER A 427 8.54 -5.63 -0.86
CA SER A 427 9.97 -5.59 -1.18
C SER A 427 10.48 -4.16 -1.01
N GLY A 428 11.71 -3.99 -0.51
CA GLY A 428 12.24 -2.67 -0.22
C GLY A 428 13.56 -2.69 0.53
N VAL A 429 14.07 -1.50 0.83
CA VAL A 429 15.30 -1.35 1.63
C VAL A 429 14.95 -1.36 3.12
N TYR A 430 15.56 -2.29 3.86
CA TYR A 430 15.36 -2.49 5.29
C TYR A 430 16.70 -2.39 6.02
N THR A 431 16.68 -1.81 7.21
CA THR A 431 17.83 -1.88 8.13
C THR A 431 17.75 -3.16 8.94
N ILE A 432 18.75 -4.03 8.82
CA ILE A 432 18.82 -5.31 9.53
C ILE A 432 20.00 -5.34 10.51
N LYS A 433 19.84 -6.12 11.58
CA LYS A 433 20.88 -6.32 12.60
C LYS A 433 21.07 -7.82 12.87
N PRO A 434 21.85 -8.52 12.02
CA PRO A 434 21.98 -9.98 12.10
C PRO A 434 22.86 -10.48 13.26
N ASP A 435 23.59 -9.58 13.92
CA ASP A 435 24.52 -9.90 15.01
C ASP A 435 24.60 -8.74 16.02
N LYS A 436 25.51 -8.83 16.99
CA LYS A 436 25.69 -7.78 18.02
C LYS A 436 26.40 -6.52 17.50
N LEU A 437 26.80 -6.48 16.23
CA LEU A 437 27.49 -5.33 15.61
C LEU A 437 26.46 -4.32 15.06
N PRO A 438 26.89 -3.12 14.62
CA PRO A 438 25.97 -2.11 14.09
C PRO A 438 25.10 -2.62 12.94
N ALA A 439 23.83 -2.20 12.93
CA ALA A 439 22.88 -2.53 11.88
C ALA A 439 23.32 -1.95 10.52
N PHE A 440 22.81 -2.52 9.43
CA PHE A 440 23.08 -2.03 8.08
C PHE A 440 21.88 -2.25 7.16
N GLU A 441 21.79 -1.44 6.12
CA GLU A 441 20.72 -1.54 5.12
C GLU A 441 20.97 -2.69 4.14
N VAL A 442 19.87 -3.37 3.77
CA VAL A 442 19.78 -4.39 2.74
C VAL A 442 18.51 -4.19 1.93
N TYR A 443 18.45 -4.73 0.72
CA TYR A 443 17.18 -4.87 0.01
C TYR A 443 16.57 -6.22 0.37
N CYS A 444 15.38 -6.24 0.96
CA CYS A 444 14.62 -7.47 1.17
C CYS A 444 13.61 -7.63 0.03
N ASP A 445 13.64 -8.79 -0.61
CA ASP A 445 12.65 -9.19 -1.60
C ASP A 445 11.59 -10.08 -0.95
N MET A 446 10.38 -9.53 -0.81
CA MET A 446 9.23 -10.21 -0.21
C MET A 446 8.34 -10.90 -1.26
N SER A 447 8.69 -10.82 -2.56
CA SER A 447 7.88 -11.32 -3.68
C SER A 447 7.58 -12.83 -3.64
N ASN A 448 8.47 -13.61 -3.01
CA ASN A 448 8.37 -15.08 -2.93
C ASN A 448 7.92 -15.60 -1.55
N GLY A 449 7.31 -14.76 -0.70
CA GLY A 449 6.69 -15.18 0.56
C GLY A 449 7.65 -15.57 1.69
N SER A 450 8.96 -15.60 1.48
CA SER A 450 9.97 -15.99 2.49
C SER A 450 11.01 -14.91 2.82
N GLY A 451 10.84 -13.67 2.34
CA GLY A 451 11.72 -12.53 2.64
C GLY A 451 13.20 -12.78 2.40
N TRP A 452 13.65 -12.64 1.15
CA TRP A 452 15.05 -12.86 0.79
C TRP A 452 15.87 -11.58 0.98
N THR A 453 17.03 -11.68 1.63
CA THR A 453 18.00 -10.57 1.67
C THR A 453 18.83 -10.59 0.39
N VAL A 454 18.62 -9.62 -0.49
CA VAL A 454 19.38 -9.50 -1.74
C VAL A 454 20.78 -8.96 -1.44
N PHE A 455 21.81 -9.69 -1.84
CA PHE A 455 23.20 -9.26 -1.68
C PHE A 455 23.86 -8.79 -2.99
N GLN A 456 23.26 -9.14 -4.13
CA GLN A 456 23.75 -8.77 -5.46
C GLN A 456 22.58 -8.65 -6.44
N ARG A 457 22.52 -7.56 -7.21
CA ARG A 457 21.53 -7.38 -8.30
C ARG A 457 22.15 -6.73 -9.53
N ARG A 458 21.87 -7.29 -10.71
CA ARG A 458 22.26 -6.81 -12.05
C ARG A 458 21.02 -6.71 -12.94
N MET A 459 20.79 -5.58 -13.60
CA MET A 459 19.54 -5.31 -14.34
C MET A 459 19.67 -4.35 -15.53
N ASP A 460 20.65 -3.45 -15.55
CA ASP A 460 20.73 -2.38 -16.56
C ASP A 460 22.15 -1.91 -16.90
N GLY A 461 23.17 -2.40 -16.18
CA GLY A 461 24.57 -1.99 -16.34
C GLY A 461 24.87 -0.58 -15.83
N SER A 462 23.99 0.03 -15.03
CA SER A 462 24.18 1.36 -14.44
C SER A 462 25.36 1.42 -13.45
N VAL A 463 25.78 0.27 -12.90
CA VAL A 463 26.87 0.19 -11.92
C VAL A 463 28.03 -0.64 -12.46
N ASN A 464 29.25 -0.14 -12.25
CA ASN A 464 30.47 -0.84 -12.63
C ASN A 464 30.86 -1.86 -11.53
N PHE A 465 30.94 -3.14 -11.89
CA PHE A 465 31.37 -4.23 -10.99
C PHE A 465 32.85 -4.60 -11.14
N TYR A 466 33.58 -4.01 -12.10
CA TYR A 466 35.03 -4.20 -12.21
C TYR A 466 35.75 -3.21 -11.28
N LEU A 467 35.70 -3.49 -9.98
CA LEU A 467 36.20 -2.65 -8.90
C LEU A 467 37.28 -3.36 -8.05
N LYS A 468 37.93 -2.59 -7.18
CA LYS A 468 39.05 -3.03 -6.34
C LYS A 468 38.58 -3.78 -5.10
N TRP A 469 39.50 -4.49 -4.44
CA TRP A 469 39.24 -5.24 -3.21
C TRP A 469 38.53 -4.43 -2.12
N ALA A 470 38.94 -3.19 -1.90
CA ALA A 470 38.36 -2.33 -0.87
C ALA A 470 36.88 -2.01 -1.13
N ASP A 471 36.48 -1.87 -2.39
CA ASP A 471 35.09 -1.58 -2.77
C ASP A 471 34.20 -2.80 -2.52
N TYR A 472 34.68 -4.00 -2.86
CA TYR A 472 33.98 -5.25 -2.62
C TYR A 472 33.80 -5.60 -1.15
N ILE A 473 34.72 -5.17 -0.27
CA ILE A 473 34.54 -5.27 1.18
C ILE A 473 33.36 -4.41 1.63
N LYS A 474 33.36 -3.13 1.24
CA LYS A 474 32.41 -2.12 1.72
C LYS A 474 31.00 -2.29 1.11
N GLY A 475 30.94 -2.74 -0.13
CA GLY A 475 29.74 -2.69 -0.97
C GLY A 475 29.66 -1.40 -1.80
N PHE A 476 28.90 -1.46 -2.88
CA PHE A 476 28.72 -0.36 -3.85
C PHE A 476 27.40 -0.51 -4.61
N GLY A 477 26.94 0.58 -5.22
CA GLY A 477 25.67 0.64 -5.97
C GLY A 477 24.50 1.18 -5.15
N ASP A 478 23.29 0.99 -5.65
CA ASP A 478 22.04 1.43 -5.03
C ASP A 478 21.19 0.20 -4.65
N LEU A 479 20.78 0.10 -3.40
CA LEU A 479 19.93 -1.00 -2.93
C LEU A 479 18.56 -1.04 -3.66
N ASN A 480 18.12 0.06 -4.26
CA ASN A 480 16.93 0.12 -5.15
C ASN A 480 17.25 -0.08 -6.65
N GLY A 481 18.53 -0.17 -7.03
CA GLY A 481 19.01 -0.43 -8.39
C GLY A 481 20.03 -1.58 -8.46
N GLU A 482 21.08 -1.45 -9.27
CA GLU A 482 22.19 -2.42 -9.27
C GLU A 482 23.11 -2.21 -8.06
N PHE A 483 23.49 -3.30 -7.38
CA PHE A 483 24.41 -3.21 -6.24
C PHE A 483 25.12 -4.51 -5.89
N TRP A 484 26.20 -4.35 -5.12
CA TRP A 484 26.88 -5.39 -4.35
C TRP A 484 26.85 -4.99 -2.86
N LEU A 485 26.32 -5.85 -2.00
CA LEU A 485 26.06 -5.49 -0.60
C LEU A 485 27.36 -5.22 0.19
N GLY A 486 28.43 -5.95 -0.12
CA GLY A 486 29.73 -5.89 0.56
C GLY A 486 30.06 -7.17 1.29
N LEU A 487 31.31 -7.64 1.15
CA LEU A 487 31.76 -8.92 1.70
C LEU A 487 31.69 -8.97 3.23
N ASP A 488 31.94 -7.84 3.92
CA ASP A 488 31.79 -7.77 5.39
C ASP A 488 30.35 -8.05 5.82
N LYS A 489 29.38 -7.47 5.10
CA LYS A 489 27.96 -7.65 5.39
C LYS A 489 27.49 -9.06 5.02
N ILE A 490 27.91 -9.59 3.88
CA ILE A 490 27.55 -10.96 3.44
C ILE A 490 28.12 -12.01 4.40
N HIS A 491 29.36 -11.82 4.87
CA HIS A 491 29.95 -12.67 5.91
C HIS A 491 29.09 -12.65 7.19
N ARG A 492 28.71 -11.46 7.68
CA ARG A 492 27.86 -11.31 8.87
C ARG A 492 26.51 -12.02 8.72
N LEU A 493 25.90 -11.96 7.53
CA LEU A 493 24.63 -12.62 7.24
C LEU A 493 24.72 -14.15 7.23
N THR A 494 25.87 -14.69 6.84
CA THR A 494 26.04 -16.14 6.64
C THR A 494 26.88 -16.82 7.71
N ALA A 495 27.39 -16.07 8.69
CA ALA A 495 28.31 -16.54 9.71
C ALA A 495 27.73 -17.62 10.65
N THR A 496 26.40 -17.68 10.80
CA THR A 496 25.72 -18.68 11.64
C THR A 496 25.71 -20.08 11.01
N GLY A 497 26.00 -20.18 9.71
CA GLY A 497 26.00 -21.44 8.97
C GLY A 497 24.62 -21.97 8.56
N ASN A 498 23.55 -21.27 8.93
CA ASN A 498 22.16 -21.61 8.61
C ASN A 498 21.61 -20.69 7.51
N SER A 499 22.30 -20.63 6.37
CA SER A 499 21.89 -19.76 5.25
C SER A 499 21.79 -20.52 3.94
N SER A 500 20.71 -20.24 3.19
CA SER A 500 20.50 -20.71 1.83
C SER A 500 20.69 -19.57 0.82
N LEU A 501 21.03 -19.93 -0.41
CA LEU A 501 21.18 -19.00 -1.53
C LEU A 501 20.15 -19.32 -2.61
N HIS A 502 19.46 -18.29 -3.08
CA HIS A 502 18.64 -18.32 -4.29
C HIS A 502 19.22 -17.36 -5.33
N VAL A 503 19.26 -17.84 -6.57
CA VAL A 503 19.85 -17.15 -7.71
C VAL A 503 18.81 -17.15 -8.83
N ASP A 504 18.26 -15.97 -9.13
CA ASP A 504 17.37 -15.76 -10.27
C ASP A 504 18.18 -15.25 -11.47
N LEU A 505 17.95 -15.83 -12.65
CA LEU A 505 18.68 -15.55 -13.89
C LEU A 505 17.69 -15.33 -15.03
N GLU A 506 17.88 -14.30 -15.84
CA GLU A 506 17.08 -14.03 -17.05
C GLU A 506 17.99 -13.65 -18.23
N ASP A 507 17.68 -14.18 -19.40
CA ASP A 507 18.36 -13.85 -20.65
C ASP A 507 17.68 -12.68 -21.42
N PHE A 508 18.27 -12.25 -22.53
CA PHE A 508 17.69 -11.17 -23.36
C PHE A 508 16.48 -11.62 -24.21
N GLU A 509 16.14 -12.90 -24.20
CA GLU A 509 14.97 -13.47 -24.86
C GLU A 509 13.77 -13.58 -23.88
N GLY A 510 13.98 -13.26 -22.60
CA GLY A 510 12.96 -13.31 -21.54
C GLY A 510 12.79 -14.68 -20.90
N VAL A 511 13.75 -15.60 -21.09
CA VAL A 511 13.75 -16.90 -20.41
C VAL A 511 14.37 -16.75 -19.02
N SER A 512 13.57 -17.05 -17.99
CA SER A 512 13.99 -17.02 -16.60
C SER A 512 14.22 -18.43 -16.04
N VAL A 513 15.32 -18.62 -15.34
CA VAL A 513 15.68 -19.86 -14.63
C VAL A 513 16.24 -19.51 -13.24
N PHE A 514 16.27 -20.48 -12.34
CA PHE A 514 16.81 -20.30 -10.99
C PHE A 514 17.76 -21.42 -10.56
N ALA A 515 18.69 -21.08 -9.69
CA ALA A 515 19.53 -22.00 -8.93
C ALA A 515 19.34 -21.74 -7.43
N HIS A 516 19.23 -22.81 -6.65
CA HIS A 516 19.10 -22.76 -5.21
C HIS A 516 20.16 -23.65 -4.56
N TYR A 517 20.76 -23.19 -3.47
CA TYR A 517 21.75 -23.91 -2.68
C TYR A 517 21.33 -23.92 -1.23
N SER A 518 21.13 -25.10 -0.65
CA SER A 518 20.71 -25.22 0.76
C SER A 518 21.79 -24.78 1.76
N THR A 519 23.05 -24.69 1.32
CA THR A 519 24.16 -24.14 2.09
C THR A 519 24.81 -23.00 1.31
N PHE A 520 24.94 -21.83 1.92
CA PHE A 520 25.74 -20.72 1.41
C PHE A 520 26.40 -19.95 2.55
N ILE A 521 27.74 -19.99 2.63
CA ILE A 521 28.51 -19.33 3.68
C ILE A 521 29.68 -18.59 3.06
N VAL A 522 29.87 -17.34 3.48
CA VAL A 522 31.04 -16.53 3.13
C VAL A 522 31.90 -16.35 4.38
N GLY A 523 33.17 -16.77 4.30
CA GLY A 523 34.14 -16.63 5.39
C GLY A 523 34.50 -15.16 5.69
N GLY A 524 35.24 -14.92 6.77
CA GLY A 524 35.69 -13.56 7.11
C GLY A 524 36.92 -13.09 6.34
N ALA A 525 37.35 -11.86 6.59
CA ALA A 525 38.55 -11.29 5.96
C ALA A 525 39.84 -12.12 6.17
N HIS A 526 39.95 -12.85 7.29
CA HIS A 526 41.09 -13.70 7.61
C HIS A 526 41.20 -14.95 6.73
N THR A 527 40.09 -15.40 6.11
CA THR A 527 40.09 -16.48 5.12
C THR A 527 40.07 -15.96 3.68
N SER A 528 40.21 -14.64 3.47
CA SER A 528 39.94 -13.99 2.18
C SER A 528 38.52 -14.29 1.66
N TYR A 529 37.53 -14.25 2.57
CA TYR A 529 36.11 -14.47 2.26
C TYR A 529 35.82 -15.78 1.51
N THR A 530 36.39 -16.90 1.97
CA THR A 530 36.18 -18.21 1.34
C THR A 530 34.70 -18.56 1.20
N LEU A 531 34.27 -19.01 0.01
CA LEU A 531 32.93 -19.51 -0.24
C LEU A 531 32.79 -20.94 0.29
N THR A 532 31.67 -21.25 0.93
CA THR A 532 31.19 -22.61 1.13
C THR A 532 29.78 -22.72 0.59
N VAL A 533 29.57 -23.61 -0.37
CA VAL A 533 28.28 -23.78 -1.06
C VAL A 533 27.95 -25.25 -1.24
N GLY A 534 26.67 -25.63 -1.15
CA GLY A 534 26.26 -27.02 -1.33
C GLY A 534 24.75 -27.23 -1.36
N GLY A 535 24.35 -28.45 -1.71
CA GLY A 535 22.93 -28.85 -1.77
C GLY A 535 22.15 -28.15 -2.89
N TYR A 536 22.72 -28.17 -4.11
CA TYR A 536 22.11 -27.58 -5.30
C TYR A 536 20.74 -28.19 -5.63
N SER A 537 19.78 -27.32 -5.97
CA SER A 537 18.50 -27.62 -6.61
C SER A 537 18.12 -26.48 -7.57
N GLY A 538 17.31 -26.74 -8.59
CA GLY A 538 16.85 -25.70 -9.54
C GLY A 538 16.95 -26.12 -10.99
N ASN A 539 16.46 -25.26 -11.89
CA ASN A 539 16.37 -25.52 -13.33
C ASN A 539 17.44 -24.79 -14.16
N ALA A 540 18.32 -24.00 -13.54
CA ALA A 540 19.43 -23.31 -14.21
C ALA A 540 20.69 -24.18 -14.45
N ASN A 541 20.70 -25.40 -13.94
CA ASN A 541 21.88 -26.26 -13.76
C ASN A 541 22.99 -25.60 -12.91
N ASP A 542 23.96 -26.40 -12.46
CA ASP A 542 24.87 -26.01 -11.37
C ASP A 542 26.21 -25.45 -11.84
N SER A 543 26.30 -24.11 -11.90
CA SER A 543 27.55 -23.40 -12.24
C SER A 543 28.31 -22.81 -11.04
N LEU A 544 27.86 -23.05 -9.80
CA LEU A 544 28.47 -22.47 -8.58
C LEU A 544 29.16 -23.52 -7.69
N SER A 545 28.71 -24.78 -7.63
CA SER A 545 29.34 -25.77 -6.74
C SER A 545 30.81 -26.02 -7.04
N GLY A 546 31.26 -25.85 -8.29
CA GLY A 546 32.67 -25.93 -8.67
C GLY A 546 33.56 -24.84 -8.04
N HIS A 547 32.95 -23.82 -7.44
CA HIS A 547 33.60 -22.73 -6.73
C HIS A 547 33.64 -22.94 -5.20
N ASP A 548 33.13 -24.07 -4.69
CA ASP A 548 33.18 -24.40 -3.26
C ASP A 548 34.64 -24.37 -2.74
N LYS A 549 34.83 -23.79 -1.55
CA LYS A 549 36.12 -23.55 -0.88
C LYS A 549 37.07 -22.58 -1.58
N MET A 550 36.64 -21.91 -2.65
CA MET A 550 37.48 -20.89 -3.30
C MET A 550 37.48 -19.58 -2.53
N LYS A 551 38.57 -18.82 -2.65
CA LYS A 551 38.72 -17.49 -2.05
C LYS A 551 38.22 -16.44 -3.03
N PHE A 552 37.71 -15.33 -2.51
CA PHE A 552 37.28 -14.22 -3.35
C PHE A 552 38.51 -13.54 -3.98
N SER A 553 38.46 -13.20 -5.26
CA SER A 553 39.56 -12.55 -5.99
C SER A 553 39.05 -11.32 -6.74
N THR A 554 39.85 -10.26 -6.74
CA THR A 554 39.62 -9.01 -7.51
C THR A 554 40.81 -8.73 -8.41
N HIS A 555 40.65 -7.81 -9.37
CA HIS A 555 41.72 -7.53 -10.35
C HIS A 555 43.01 -6.96 -9.73
N ASP A 556 42.92 -6.44 -8.49
CA ASP A 556 44.03 -5.91 -7.70
C ASP A 556 44.45 -6.84 -6.55
N ARG A 557 43.75 -7.96 -6.34
CA ARG A 557 44.10 -8.99 -5.34
C ARG A 557 43.73 -10.38 -5.83
N ASP A 558 44.77 -11.10 -6.25
CA ASP A 558 44.66 -12.47 -6.74
C ASP A 558 44.69 -13.47 -5.57
N ASN A 559 43.59 -14.18 -5.35
CA ASN A 559 43.51 -15.28 -4.39
C ASN A 559 43.06 -16.60 -5.06
N ASP A 560 43.02 -16.65 -6.40
CA ASP A 560 42.60 -17.84 -7.12
C ASP A 560 43.75 -18.85 -7.25
N ILE A 561 43.48 -20.03 -7.81
CA ILE A 561 44.45 -21.14 -7.86
C ILE A 561 45.12 -21.28 -9.24
N TYR A 562 44.88 -20.33 -10.16
CA TYR A 562 45.52 -20.26 -11.47
C TYR A 562 46.78 -19.39 -11.41
N ASP A 563 47.72 -19.59 -12.34
CA ASP A 563 48.99 -18.85 -12.36
C ASP A 563 48.82 -17.36 -12.75
N GLY A 564 47.62 -16.95 -13.17
CA GLY A 564 47.29 -15.57 -13.50
C GLY A 564 45.94 -15.15 -12.89
N ASN A 565 45.74 -13.85 -12.75
CA ASN A 565 44.55 -13.32 -12.07
C ASN A 565 43.29 -13.44 -12.94
N CYS A 566 42.40 -14.37 -12.58
CA CYS A 566 41.14 -14.62 -13.29
C CYS A 566 40.22 -13.40 -13.25
N ALA A 567 40.16 -12.69 -12.13
CA ALA A 567 39.33 -11.49 -11.99
C ALA A 567 39.74 -10.38 -12.98
N SER A 568 41.04 -10.23 -13.23
CA SER A 568 41.60 -9.31 -14.23
C SER A 568 41.32 -9.79 -15.66
N ALA A 569 41.42 -11.10 -15.91
CA ALA A 569 41.16 -11.70 -17.22
C ALA A 569 39.69 -11.57 -17.64
N TYR A 570 38.74 -11.82 -16.72
CA TYR A 570 37.30 -11.91 -16.99
C TYR A 570 36.48 -10.72 -16.48
N LYS A 571 37.17 -9.63 -16.09
CA LYS A 571 36.54 -8.33 -15.79
C LYS A 571 35.42 -8.36 -14.76
N GLY A 572 35.58 -9.18 -13.73
CA GLY A 572 34.67 -9.29 -12.58
C GLY A 572 35.38 -9.86 -11.36
N ALA A 573 34.94 -9.56 -10.15
CA ALA A 573 35.48 -10.18 -8.95
C ALA A 573 34.62 -11.38 -8.55
N TRP A 574 35.22 -12.53 -8.26
CA TRP A 574 34.46 -13.74 -7.93
C TRP A 574 35.31 -14.75 -7.15
N TRP A 575 34.68 -15.83 -6.71
CA TRP A 575 35.33 -16.99 -6.09
C TRP A 575 35.93 -17.92 -7.14
N TYR A 576 36.95 -17.48 -7.88
CA TYR A 576 37.49 -18.27 -9.00
C TYR A 576 38.20 -19.55 -8.52
N HIS A 577 37.97 -20.66 -9.25
CA HIS A 577 38.78 -21.88 -9.13
C HIS A 577 39.93 -21.80 -10.15
N LYS A 578 39.87 -22.55 -11.26
CA LYS A 578 40.72 -22.33 -12.45
C LYS A 578 39.90 -21.56 -13.47
N CYS A 579 39.81 -20.23 -13.29
CA CYS A 579 38.84 -19.36 -13.98
C CYS A 579 37.41 -19.63 -13.49
N HIS A 580 36.39 -19.64 -14.34
CA HIS A 580 35.01 -19.72 -13.86
C HIS A 580 34.07 -20.62 -14.67
N SER A 581 33.10 -21.23 -13.97
CA SER A 581 31.81 -21.65 -14.52
C SER A 581 30.70 -20.61 -14.26
N SER A 582 30.91 -19.68 -13.31
CA SER A 582 30.04 -18.53 -13.07
C SER A 582 30.85 -17.25 -12.84
N ASN A 583 30.37 -16.13 -13.40
CA ASN A 583 30.93 -14.79 -13.17
C ASN A 583 29.81 -13.75 -13.19
N LEU A 584 29.08 -13.66 -12.08
CA LEU A 584 27.91 -12.76 -11.99
C LEU A 584 28.32 -11.28 -11.80
N ASN A 585 29.59 -11.04 -11.46
CA ASN A 585 30.19 -9.71 -11.34
C ASN A 585 30.92 -9.26 -12.62
N GLY A 586 30.80 -10.01 -13.72
CA GLY A 586 31.36 -9.62 -15.01
C GLY A 586 30.70 -8.38 -15.60
N ARG A 587 31.19 -7.96 -16.77
CA ARG A 587 30.69 -6.78 -17.48
C ARG A 587 29.25 -7.03 -17.90
N TYR A 588 28.43 -5.99 -17.76
CA TYR A 588 27.06 -6.04 -18.26
C TYR A 588 27.07 -5.88 -19.78
N LEU A 589 27.02 -6.99 -20.52
CA LEU A 589 26.96 -7.03 -21.97
C LEU A 589 25.56 -7.47 -22.42
N THR A 590 25.17 -7.09 -23.64
CA THR A 590 23.83 -7.39 -24.17
C THR A 590 23.80 -8.71 -24.93
N GLY A 591 23.55 -9.81 -24.22
CA GLY A 591 23.37 -11.14 -24.79
C GLY A 591 24.68 -11.74 -25.32
N ALA A 592 24.62 -12.33 -26.52
CA ALA A 592 25.78 -12.99 -27.12
C ALA A 592 26.93 -12.00 -27.41
N HIS A 593 28.15 -12.36 -27.05
CA HIS A 593 29.34 -11.53 -27.21
C HIS A 593 30.58 -12.31 -27.67
N SER A 594 31.50 -11.65 -28.36
CA SER A 594 32.72 -12.25 -28.94
C SER A 594 33.93 -12.25 -28.00
N THR A 595 33.83 -11.58 -26.85
CA THR A 595 34.87 -11.52 -25.83
C THR A 595 34.93 -12.82 -25.00
N PRO A 596 36.11 -13.21 -24.49
CA PRO A 596 36.29 -14.47 -23.78
C PRO A 596 35.75 -14.38 -22.34
N ALA A 597 34.46 -14.68 -22.15
CA ALA A 597 33.84 -14.93 -20.84
C ALA A 597 33.93 -13.79 -19.82
N ASP A 598 33.88 -12.53 -20.28
CA ASP A 598 33.96 -11.34 -19.43
C ASP A 598 32.59 -10.71 -19.12
N GLY A 599 31.49 -11.41 -19.44
CA GLY A 599 30.11 -10.97 -19.23
C GLY A 599 29.53 -11.41 -17.89
N VAL A 600 28.26 -11.09 -17.63
CA VAL A 600 27.49 -11.69 -16.52
C VAL A 600 27.13 -13.11 -16.91
N ASN A 601 27.94 -14.10 -16.49
CA ASN A 601 27.88 -15.45 -17.04
C ASN A 601 27.40 -16.51 -16.02
N TRP A 602 26.55 -17.43 -16.51
CA TRP A 602 26.20 -18.70 -15.88
C TRP A 602 26.33 -19.81 -16.92
N TYR A 603 27.39 -20.62 -16.82
CA TYR A 603 27.84 -21.51 -17.90
C TYR A 603 26.78 -22.54 -18.30
N ASP A 604 26.15 -23.21 -17.35
CA ASP A 604 25.23 -24.31 -17.68
C ASP A 604 23.88 -23.83 -18.24
N PHE A 605 23.60 -22.52 -18.15
CA PHE A 605 22.41 -21.92 -18.74
C PHE A 605 22.65 -21.41 -20.17
N LYS A 606 23.69 -20.58 -20.40
CA LYS A 606 23.95 -19.95 -21.71
C LYS A 606 25.41 -19.98 -22.17
N GLY A 607 26.30 -20.65 -21.42
CA GLY A 607 27.72 -20.75 -21.73
C GLY A 607 28.51 -19.46 -21.45
N HIS A 608 29.77 -19.45 -21.89
CA HIS A 608 30.72 -18.37 -21.62
C HIS A 608 30.57 -17.12 -22.50
N HIS A 609 29.89 -17.23 -23.65
CA HIS A 609 29.81 -16.17 -24.65
C HIS A 609 28.45 -15.47 -24.66
N TYR A 610 27.74 -15.53 -23.53
CA TYR A 610 26.44 -14.91 -23.36
C TYR A 610 26.35 -14.23 -21.99
N SER A 611 26.10 -12.92 -22.00
CA SER A 611 25.85 -12.13 -20.81
C SER A 611 24.35 -12.04 -20.54
N LEU A 612 23.97 -12.29 -19.30
CA LEU A 612 22.57 -12.28 -18.86
C LEU A 612 22.01 -10.86 -18.79
N LYS A 613 20.69 -10.76 -18.97
CA LYS A 613 19.93 -9.50 -18.91
C LYS A 613 19.59 -9.14 -17.48
N PHE A 614 19.16 -10.09 -16.66
CA PHE A 614 18.78 -9.78 -15.29
C PHE A 614 19.24 -10.89 -14.37
N PHE A 615 19.72 -10.51 -13.19
CA PHE A 615 20.17 -11.44 -12.18
C PHE A 615 19.99 -10.88 -10.77
N VAL A 616 19.52 -11.74 -9.86
CA VAL A 616 19.42 -11.46 -8.42
C VAL A 616 20.03 -12.63 -7.64
N GLY A 617 20.98 -12.31 -6.76
CA GLY A 617 21.50 -13.22 -5.74
C GLY A 617 20.94 -12.84 -4.38
N ALA A 618 20.18 -13.75 -3.77
CA ALA A 618 19.47 -13.50 -2.52
C ALA A 618 19.70 -14.61 -1.50
N ILE A 619 19.82 -14.25 -0.23
CA ILE A 619 20.09 -15.17 0.88
C ILE A 619 19.01 -15.11 1.95
N THR A 620 18.69 -16.26 2.52
CA THR A 620 17.78 -16.39 3.68
C THR A 620 18.57 -16.97 4.85
N ILE A 621 18.29 -16.51 6.08
CA ILE A 621 18.99 -16.92 7.31
C ILE A 621 17.96 -17.55 8.26
N TYR A 622 18.21 -18.76 8.73
CA TYR A 622 17.39 -19.40 9.78
C TYR A 622 18.02 -19.11 11.15
N SER A 623 17.55 -18.06 11.83
CA SER A 623 17.98 -17.74 13.21
C SER A 623 17.06 -18.40 14.24
N THR A 624 17.63 -19.15 15.18
CA THR A 624 16.96 -19.72 16.36
C THR A 624 17.16 -18.86 17.62
N GLN A 625 17.62 -17.62 17.49
CA GLN A 625 17.76 -16.69 18.63
C GLN A 625 16.99 -15.41 18.39
N GLU A 626 16.23 -15.02 19.41
CA GLU A 626 15.52 -13.74 19.54
C GLU A 626 16.36 -12.56 19.04
N THR A 627 16.09 -12.14 17.81
CA THR A 627 16.50 -10.85 17.27
C THR A 627 15.26 -10.21 16.69
N GLY A 628 14.50 -9.51 17.54
CA GLY A 628 13.40 -8.67 17.11
C GLY A 628 13.88 -7.58 16.16
N CYS A 629 13.15 -7.36 15.07
CA CYS A 629 13.37 -6.21 14.20
C CYS A 629 12.88 -4.96 14.94
N ILE A 630 13.80 -4.06 15.25
CA ILE A 630 13.44 -2.71 15.72
C ILE A 630 13.01 -1.93 14.48
N SER A 631 11.72 -1.62 14.37
CA SER A 631 11.19 -0.74 13.33
C SER A 631 11.82 0.64 13.46
N ASN A 632 12.38 1.18 12.38
CA ASN A 632 12.82 2.58 12.35
C ASN A 632 11.71 3.50 11.82
N ILE A 633 10.45 3.18 12.15
CA ILE A 633 9.35 4.15 12.07
C ILE A 633 9.39 4.89 13.39
N ALA A 634 9.60 6.20 13.34
CA ALA A 634 9.62 7.03 14.53
C ALA A 634 8.36 6.81 15.39
N HIS A 635 8.53 6.73 16.70
CA HIS A 635 7.45 6.44 17.64
C HIS A 635 6.46 7.60 17.75
N ASP A 636 6.93 8.81 17.53
CA ASP A 636 6.15 10.04 17.60
C ASP A 636 6.78 11.14 16.74
N CYS A 637 6.13 12.31 16.72
CA CYS A 637 6.63 13.48 16.00
C CYS A 637 7.93 14.04 16.60
N LYS A 638 8.25 13.74 17.86
CA LYS A 638 9.52 14.17 18.45
C LYS A 638 10.69 13.38 17.87
N GLU A 639 10.56 12.08 17.73
CA GLU A 639 11.59 11.27 17.11
C GLU A 639 11.76 11.59 15.61
N LEU A 640 10.67 11.88 14.88
CA LEU A 640 10.76 12.39 13.51
C LEU A 640 11.57 13.70 13.44
N TYR A 641 11.30 14.62 14.36
CA TYR A 641 12.03 15.88 14.44
C TYR A 641 13.53 15.66 14.73
N ASP A 642 13.84 14.76 15.68
CA ASP A 642 15.21 14.39 16.04
C ASP A 642 15.95 13.68 14.88
N GLN A 643 15.21 13.02 13.98
CA GLN A 643 15.70 12.42 12.73
C GLN A 643 15.88 13.44 11.58
N GLY A 644 15.54 14.72 11.80
CA GLY A 644 15.74 15.80 10.83
C GLY A 644 14.48 16.20 10.04
N HIS A 645 13.32 15.62 10.33
CA HIS A 645 12.05 16.04 9.74
C HIS A 645 11.52 17.31 10.43
N THR A 646 11.74 18.45 9.80
CA THR A 646 11.46 19.79 10.39
C THR A 646 10.25 20.51 9.80
N CYS A 647 9.55 19.90 8.83
CA CYS A 647 8.33 20.46 8.24
C CYS A 647 7.10 19.95 8.99
N SER A 648 6.09 20.81 9.20
CA SER A 648 4.78 20.34 9.65
C SER A 648 4.07 19.60 8.52
N GLY A 649 3.31 18.56 8.84
CA GLY A 649 2.64 17.74 7.84
C GLY A 649 2.14 16.42 8.39
N VAL A 650 1.60 15.58 7.51
CA VAL A 650 1.15 14.23 7.84
C VAL A 650 2.33 13.27 7.75
N TYR A 651 2.58 12.52 8.81
CA TYR A 651 3.66 11.54 8.92
C TYR A 651 3.15 10.22 9.49
N THR A 652 3.77 9.12 9.07
CA THR A 652 3.53 7.80 9.64
C THR A 652 4.41 7.60 10.88
N ILE A 653 3.78 7.25 12.01
CA ILE A 653 4.47 6.95 13.27
C ILE A 653 4.09 5.55 13.78
N LYS A 654 4.96 4.94 14.58
CA LYS A 654 4.74 3.61 15.20
C LYS A 654 5.04 3.68 16.70
N PRO A 655 4.09 4.13 17.53
CA PRO A 655 4.35 4.40 18.96
C PRO A 655 4.61 3.16 19.82
N ASP A 656 4.21 1.99 19.35
CA ASP A 656 4.29 0.70 20.04
C ASP A 656 4.38 -0.43 19.00
N GLU A 657 4.33 -1.69 19.44
CA GLU A 657 4.46 -2.85 18.53
C GLU A 657 3.28 -3.06 17.58
N PHE A 658 2.16 -2.34 17.77
CA PHE A 658 0.99 -2.43 16.91
C PHE A 658 1.18 -1.63 15.60
N PRO A 659 0.33 -1.83 14.57
CA PRO A 659 0.50 -1.20 13.26
C PRO A 659 0.68 0.32 13.33
N ALA A 660 1.59 0.84 12.49
CA ALA A 660 1.84 2.26 12.35
C ALA A 660 0.59 3.00 11.84
N PHE A 661 0.49 4.30 12.12
CA PHE A 661 -0.61 5.12 11.63
C PHE A 661 -0.16 6.55 11.35
N GLU A 662 -0.93 7.24 10.51
CA GLU A 662 -0.68 8.63 10.16
C GLU A 662 -1.14 9.59 11.26
N VAL A 663 -0.32 10.61 11.52
CA VAL A 663 -0.60 11.73 12.41
C VAL A 663 -0.19 13.04 11.76
N TYR A 664 -0.79 14.15 12.19
CA TYR A 664 -0.27 15.47 11.86
C TYR A 664 0.80 15.87 12.88
N CYS A 665 2.02 16.12 12.40
CA CYS A 665 3.12 16.65 13.20
C CYS A 665 3.21 18.16 13.05
N ASP A 666 3.14 18.87 14.17
CA ASP A 666 3.43 20.31 14.25
C ASP A 666 4.90 20.53 14.61
N MET A 667 5.69 20.81 13.57
CA MET A 667 7.13 21.04 13.66
C MET A 667 7.50 22.53 13.67
N SER A 668 6.50 23.42 13.69
CA SER A 668 6.71 24.85 13.52
C SER A 668 7.49 25.46 14.68
N ASN A 669 8.40 26.40 14.40
CA ASN A 669 9.21 27.10 15.41
C ASN A 669 10.01 26.17 16.35
N GLY A 670 10.42 24.99 15.89
CA GLY A 670 11.16 24.00 16.68
C GLY A 670 10.29 23.25 17.70
N SER A 671 8.97 23.31 17.53
CA SER A 671 8.04 22.44 18.23
C SER A 671 8.10 21.03 17.63
N SER A 672 7.70 20.00 18.38
CA SER A 672 7.75 18.60 17.89
C SER A 672 6.56 17.82 18.44
N TRP A 673 5.35 18.32 18.14
CA TRP A 673 4.11 17.83 18.72
C TRP A 673 3.32 16.96 17.76
N THR A 674 2.69 15.91 18.29
CA THR A 674 1.71 15.08 17.61
C THR A 674 0.31 15.65 17.87
N VAL A 675 -0.34 16.21 16.84
CA VAL A 675 -1.69 16.78 16.95
C VAL A 675 -2.73 15.66 16.88
N PHE A 676 -3.63 15.58 17.86
CA PHE A 676 -4.69 14.56 17.88
C PHE A 676 -6.12 15.12 17.79
N GLN A 677 -6.27 16.44 17.94
CA GLN A 677 -7.53 17.14 17.71
C GLN A 677 -7.23 18.52 17.13
N ARG A 678 -7.97 18.92 16.09
CA ARG A 678 -7.90 20.25 15.50
C ARG A 678 -9.27 20.77 15.06
N ARG A 679 -9.61 22.00 15.48
CA ARG A 679 -10.76 22.82 15.07
C ARG A 679 -10.25 24.15 14.53
N VAL A 680 -10.72 24.57 13.36
CA VAL A 680 -10.28 25.79 12.68
C VAL A 680 -11.38 26.50 11.89
N ASP A 681 -12.40 25.79 11.42
CA ASP A 681 -13.38 26.36 10.46
C ASP A 681 -14.79 25.77 10.54
N GLY A 682 -15.02 24.72 11.33
CA GLY A 682 -16.30 24.04 11.46
C GLY A 682 -16.69 23.16 10.25
N SER A 683 -15.74 22.83 9.37
CA SER A 683 -15.96 21.97 8.19
C SER A 683 -16.33 20.53 8.54
N VAL A 684 -15.99 20.07 9.75
CA VAL A 684 -16.25 18.70 10.21
C VAL A 684 -17.24 18.70 11.37
N ASP A 685 -18.25 17.82 11.27
CA ASP A 685 -19.18 17.56 12.37
C ASP A 685 -18.49 16.71 13.47
N PHE A 686 -18.48 17.21 14.71
CA PHE A 686 -17.93 16.53 15.88
C PHE A 686 -19.01 15.91 16.77
N TYR A 687 -20.31 16.07 16.46
CA TYR A 687 -21.39 15.42 17.21
C TYR A 687 -21.60 13.96 16.74
N ARG A 688 -20.58 13.13 17.00
CA ARG A 688 -20.48 11.75 16.50
C ARG A 688 -20.64 10.69 17.58
N LYS A 689 -20.84 9.45 17.13
CA LYS A 689 -21.09 8.28 17.98
C LYS A 689 -19.79 7.62 18.45
N TRP A 690 -19.88 6.73 19.43
CA TRP A 690 -18.73 6.07 20.09
C TRP A 690 -17.73 5.47 19.11
N THR A 691 -18.21 4.66 18.16
CA THR A 691 -17.34 3.93 17.23
C THR A 691 -16.52 4.86 16.33
N GLU A 692 -17.04 6.05 16.03
CA GLU A 692 -16.33 7.05 15.22
C GLU A 692 -15.25 7.75 16.04
N TYR A 693 -15.52 8.08 17.31
CA TYR A 693 -14.51 8.61 18.23
C TYR A 693 -13.41 7.59 18.56
N VAL A 694 -13.71 6.30 18.58
CA VAL A 694 -12.72 5.23 18.72
C VAL A 694 -11.78 5.18 17.51
N LYS A 695 -12.34 5.13 16.30
CA LYS A 695 -11.57 5.00 15.05
C LYS A 695 -10.82 6.28 14.64
N GLY A 696 -11.42 7.44 14.88
CA GLY A 696 -11.01 8.72 14.33
C GLY A 696 -11.81 9.13 13.09
N PHE A 697 -11.85 10.42 12.81
CA PHE A 697 -12.58 11.03 11.69
C PHE A 697 -12.01 12.41 11.34
N GLY A 698 -12.37 12.92 10.16
CA GLY A 698 -11.90 14.21 9.64
C GLY A 698 -10.70 14.08 8.70
N ASP A 699 -10.05 15.20 8.42
CA ASP A 699 -8.88 15.30 7.55
C ASP A 699 -7.66 15.75 8.37
N LEU A 700 -6.57 14.98 8.35
CA LEU A 700 -5.33 15.33 9.04
C LEU A 700 -4.72 16.66 8.54
N ASN A 701 -5.11 17.16 7.36
CA ASN A 701 -4.77 18.49 6.85
C ASN A 701 -5.85 19.57 7.12
N GLY A 702 -7.01 19.20 7.67
CA GLY A 702 -8.12 20.09 8.06
C GLY A 702 -8.57 19.87 9.51
N GLU A 703 -9.87 19.86 9.78
CA GLU A 703 -10.39 19.49 11.11
C GLU A 703 -10.44 17.97 11.30
N PHE A 704 -10.00 17.48 12.45
CA PHE A 704 -10.02 16.04 12.74
C PHE A 704 -10.00 15.69 14.22
N TRP A 705 -10.37 14.44 14.49
CA TRP A 705 -10.14 13.69 15.72
C TRP A 705 -9.38 12.41 15.39
N LEU A 706 -8.21 12.21 16.00
CA LEU A 706 -7.29 11.13 15.62
C LEU A 706 -7.86 9.72 15.86
N GLY A 707 -8.63 9.55 16.94
CA GLY A 707 -9.19 8.28 17.39
C GLY A 707 -8.70 7.88 18.78
N LEU A 708 -9.62 7.45 19.65
CA LEU A 708 -9.31 7.09 21.04
C LEU A 708 -8.31 5.94 21.15
N ASP A 709 -8.36 4.94 20.25
CA ASP A 709 -7.38 3.84 20.24
C ASP A 709 -5.97 4.35 19.97
N LYS A 710 -5.82 5.28 19.02
CA LYS A 710 -4.52 5.87 18.68
C LYS A 710 -4.01 6.78 19.79
N ILE A 711 -4.90 7.57 20.40
CA ILE A 711 -4.54 8.47 21.53
C ILE A 711 -4.13 7.64 22.76
N HIS A 712 -4.81 6.53 23.04
CA HIS A 712 -4.40 5.60 24.09
C HIS A 712 -2.99 5.08 23.84
N ARG A 713 -2.72 4.55 22.64
CA ARG A 713 -1.39 4.05 22.23
C ARG A 713 -0.28 5.08 22.41
N LEU A 714 -0.54 6.34 22.03
CA LEU A 714 0.45 7.43 22.16
C LEU A 714 0.73 7.85 23.62
N THR A 715 -0.18 7.55 24.54
CA THR A 715 -0.11 8.04 25.93
C THR A 715 0.07 6.93 26.96
N ALA A 716 -0.02 5.66 26.56
CA ALA A 716 0.01 4.48 27.42
C ALA A 716 1.30 4.36 28.26
N THR A 717 2.43 4.88 27.76
CA THR A 717 3.72 4.85 28.47
C THR A 717 3.78 5.78 29.69
N GLY A 718 2.78 6.64 29.87
CA GLY A 718 2.72 7.60 30.99
C GLY A 718 3.69 8.78 30.88
N SER A 719 4.41 8.90 29.75
CA SER A 719 5.45 9.92 29.54
C SER A 719 5.02 11.09 28.66
N ALA A 720 3.73 11.22 28.32
CA ALA A 720 3.23 12.28 27.45
C ALA A 720 2.81 13.54 28.23
N SER A 721 3.25 14.71 27.74
CA SER A 721 2.66 16.01 28.05
C SER A 721 1.60 16.38 27.01
N LEU A 722 0.62 17.17 27.44
CA LEU A 722 -0.42 17.74 26.59
C LEU A 722 -0.23 19.24 26.49
N ARG A 723 -0.35 19.78 25.28
CA ARG A 723 -0.53 21.21 25.02
C ARG A 723 -1.85 21.43 24.29
N VAL A 724 -2.60 22.42 24.75
CA VAL A 724 -3.86 22.88 24.16
C VAL A 724 -3.65 24.33 23.74
N ASP A 725 -3.63 24.60 22.44
CA ASP A 725 -3.52 25.95 21.87
C ASP A 725 -4.92 26.42 21.43
N LEU A 726 -5.31 27.62 21.86
CA LEU A 726 -6.66 28.18 21.67
C LEU A 726 -6.57 29.59 21.08
N GLU A 727 -7.48 29.93 20.17
CA GLU A 727 -7.62 31.29 19.61
C GLU A 727 -9.11 31.68 19.54
N ASP A 728 -9.43 32.91 19.92
CA ASP A 728 -10.76 33.49 19.74
C ASP A 728 -10.92 34.24 18.40
N PHE A 729 -12.12 34.74 18.10
CA PHE A 729 -12.37 35.48 16.86
C PHE A 729 -11.80 36.91 16.88
N GLU A 730 -11.37 37.39 18.05
CA GLU A 730 -10.64 38.65 18.21
C GLU A 730 -9.12 38.49 17.98
N GLY A 731 -8.64 37.27 17.71
CA GLY A 731 -7.23 36.96 17.45
C GLY A 731 -6.36 36.85 18.71
N VAL A 732 -6.98 36.71 19.89
CA VAL A 732 -6.27 36.46 21.16
C VAL A 732 -5.97 34.97 21.27
N SER A 733 -4.69 34.61 21.26
CA SER A 733 -4.24 33.23 21.46
C SER A 733 -3.79 32.98 22.90
N VAL A 734 -4.23 31.87 23.49
CA VAL A 734 -3.81 31.38 24.81
C VAL A 734 -3.48 29.89 24.73
N PHE A 735 -2.77 29.36 25.73
CA PHE A 735 -2.48 27.94 25.82
C PHE A 735 -2.64 27.39 27.23
N ALA A 736 -2.94 26.09 27.30
CA ALA A 736 -2.86 25.28 28.51
C ALA A 736 -1.89 24.12 28.25
N HIS A 737 -1.02 23.85 29.22
CA HIS A 737 -0.05 22.77 29.18
C HIS A 737 -0.23 21.89 30.42
N TYR A 738 -0.12 20.58 30.26
CA TYR A 738 -0.22 19.61 31.33
C TYR A 738 0.98 18.67 31.22
N SER A 739 1.77 18.55 32.28
CA SER A 739 2.96 17.68 32.30
C SER A 739 2.61 16.18 32.22
N THR A 740 1.37 15.82 32.49
CA THR A 740 0.86 14.45 32.44
C THR A 740 -0.45 14.41 31.68
N PHE A 741 -0.52 13.57 30.66
CA PHE A 741 -1.73 13.26 29.91
C PHE A 741 -1.73 11.78 29.51
N ILE A 742 -2.72 11.03 30.01
CA ILE A 742 -2.89 9.60 29.74
C ILE A 742 -4.36 9.35 29.44
N VAL A 743 -4.62 8.61 28.38
CA VAL A 743 -5.95 8.11 28.02
C VAL A 743 -5.96 6.60 28.22
N GLY A 744 -6.93 6.09 28.98
CA GLY A 744 -7.11 4.65 29.21
C GLY A 744 -7.48 3.87 27.94
N ASP A 745 -7.55 2.55 28.03
CA ASP A 745 -8.03 1.70 26.93
C ASP A 745 -9.57 1.63 26.88
N ALA A 746 -10.10 0.85 25.93
CA ALA A 746 -11.53 0.63 25.77
C ALA A 746 -12.19 -0.07 26.98
N HIS A 747 -11.46 -0.91 27.73
CA HIS A 747 -11.98 -1.63 28.90
C HIS A 747 -12.31 -0.69 30.05
N ILE A 748 -11.48 0.33 30.24
CA ILE A 748 -11.75 1.42 31.19
C ILE A 748 -12.38 2.64 30.51
N LYS A 749 -13.01 2.48 29.34
CA LYS A 749 -13.79 3.53 28.67
C LYS A 749 -12.97 4.81 28.39
N TYR A 750 -11.70 4.63 28.06
CA TYR A 750 -10.74 5.68 27.75
C TYR A 750 -10.63 6.76 28.83
N THR A 751 -10.64 6.39 30.12
CA THR A 751 -10.54 7.33 31.25
C THR A 751 -9.38 8.33 31.08
N LEU A 752 -9.65 9.62 31.29
CA LEU A 752 -8.62 10.67 31.27
C LEU A 752 -7.82 10.69 32.58
N THR A 753 -6.50 10.77 32.49
CA THR A 753 -5.64 11.20 33.59
C THR A 753 -4.83 12.40 33.15
N VAL A 754 -5.00 13.53 33.84
CA VAL A 754 -4.32 14.79 33.53
C VAL A 754 -3.78 15.44 34.81
N GLY A 755 -2.61 16.10 34.71
CA GLY A 755 -2.00 16.77 35.86
C GLY A 755 -0.87 17.74 35.48
N GLY A 756 -0.41 18.51 36.47
CA GLY A 756 0.72 19.44 36.35
C GLY A 756 0.44 20.59 35.37
N TYR A 757 -0.68 21.28 35.56
CA TYR A 757 -1.10 22.41 34.75
C TYR A 757 -0.12 23.59 34.78
N SER A 758 0.11 24.18 33.63
CA SER A 758 0.72 25.50 33.43
C SER A 758 0.13 26.17 32.18
N GLY A 759 0.23 27.49 32.04
CA GLY A 759 -0.28 28.22 30.88
C GLY A 759 -1.07 29.47 31.26
N ASN A 760 -1.62 30.14 30.25
CA ASN A 760 -2.37 31.40 30.40
C ASN A 760 -3.86 31.29 30.01
N ALA A 761 -4.33 30.11 29.58
CA ALA A 761 -5.74 29.87 29.23
C ALA A 761 -6.66 29.61 30.44
N GLY A 762 -6.13 29.51 31.66
CA GLY A 762 -6.83 28.96 32.82
C GLY A 762 -7.02 27.44 32.73
N ASP A 763 -7.04 26.74 33.88
CA ASP A 763 -7.17 25.27 33.92
C ASP A 763 -8.65 24.87 33.81
N SER A 764 -9.05 24.42 32.61
CA SER A 764 -10.41 23.91 32.35
C SER A 764 -10.45 22.40 32.11
N LEU A 765 -9.31 21.69 32.25
CA LEU A 765 -9.24 20.25 32.02
C LEU A 765 -9.07 19.45 33.31
N ALA A 766 -8.56 20.03 34.39
CA ALA A 766 -8.45 19.36 35.68
C ALA A 766 -9.79 18.86 36.23
N PHE A 767 -10.90 19.57 35.94
CA PHE A 767 -12.26 19.15 36.29
C PHE A 767 -12.68 17.82 35.64
N HIS A 768 -12.03 17.44 34.55
CA HIS A 768 -12.29 16.22 33.77
C HIS A 768 -11.35 15.07 34.15
N ASN A 769 -10.41 15.29 35.07
CA ASN A 769 -9.49 14.25 35.50
C ASN A 769 -10.24 13.05 36.11
N LYS A 770 -9.85 11.84 35.71
CA LYS A 770 -10.46 10.55 36.07
C LYS A 770 -11.86 10.31 35.53
N MET A 771 -12.37 11.16 34.64
CA MET A 771 -13.65 10.92 33.97
C MET A 771 -13.50 10.00 32.76
N ASN A 772 -14.54 9.22 32.48
CA ASN A 772 -14.61 8.36 31.30
C ASN A 772 -15.05 9.16 30.09
N PHE A 773 -14.69 8.70 28.89
CA PHE A 773 -15.15 9.34 27.66
C PHE A 773 -16.63 9.03 27.45
N THR A 774 -17.40 10.03 27.01
CA THR A 774 -18.85 9.94 26.81
C THR A 774 -19.24 10.52 25.45
N THR A 775 -20.08 9.79 24.71
CA THR A 775 -20.71 10.20 23.44
C THR A 775 -22.23 10.16 23.57
N HIS A 776 -22.94 10.75 22.62
CA HIS A 776 -24.42 10.81 22.66
C HIS A 776 -25.10 9.42 22.63
N ASP A 777 -24.42 8.41 22.10
CA ASP A 777 -24.87 7.01 22.05
C ASP A 777 -24.27 6.12 23.17
N ARG A 778 -23.34 6.65 23.98
CA ARG A 778 -22.71 5.90 25.07
C ARG A 778 -22.38 6.82 26.25
N ASP A 779 -23.28 6.80 27.22
CA ASP A 779 -23.18 7.54 28.47
C ASP A 779 -22.22 6.87 29.47
N ASN A 780 -21.12 7.55 29.81
CA ASN A 780 -20.19 7.14 30.85
C ASN A 780 -19.82 8.30 31.79
N ASP A 781 -20.57 9.39 31.77
CA ASP A 781 -20.23 10.59 32.54
C ASP A 781 -20.62 10.43 34.02
N ALA A 782 -20.26 11.43 34.84
CA ALA A 782 -20.52 11.39 36.27
C ALA A 782 -21.90 11.94 36.65
N HIS A 783 -22.65 12.50 35.71
CA HIS A 783 -23.94 13.10 35.99
C HIS A 783 -25.01 12.00 36.18
N HIS A 784 -25.78 12.09 37.26
CA HIS A 784 -26.70 11.02 37.65
C HIS A 784 -27.97 10.85 36.79
N THR A 785 -28.36 11.84 35.99
CA THR A 785 -29.67 11.86 35.32
C THR A 785 -29.64 12.41 33.89
N LEU A 786 -28.54 13.05 33.48
CA LEU A 786 -28.42 13.75 32.21
C LEU A 786 -27.20 13.20 31.49
N ASN A 787 -27.36 12.77 30.24
CA ASN A 787 -26.23 12.49 29.38
C ASN A 787 -25.63 13.82 28.91
N CYS A 788 -24.45 14.16 29.44
CA CYS A 788 -23.78 15.42 29.15
C CYS A 788 -23.45 15.58 27.66
N ALA A 789 -23.09 14.49 26.96
CA ALA A 789 -22.79 14.53 25.54
C ALA A 789 -24.00 14.94 24.68
N ILE A 790 -25.21 14.51 25.06
CA ILE A 790 -26.46 14.95 24.41
C ILE A 790 -26.74 16.42 24.73
N HIS A 791 -26.62 16.80 26.01
CA HIS A 791 -26.95 18.16 26.46
C HIS A 791 -26.07 19.23 25.82
N VAL A 792 -24.75 18.97 25.74
CA VAL A 792 -23.75 19.92 25.22
C VAL A 792 -23.29 19.59 23.79
N LYS A 793 -24.01 18.66 23.12
CA LYS A 793 -23.88 18.28 21.70
C LYS A 793 -22.45 18.00 21.25
N ALA A 794 -21.73 17.20 22.01
CA ALA A 794 -20.33 16.85 21.75
C ALA A 794 -19.91 15.57 22.47
N ALA A 795 -18.67 15.14 22.29
CA ALA A 795 -18.09 14.03 23.04
C ALA A 795 -16.85 14.46 23.80
N TRP A 796 -16.75 14.04 25.07
CA TRP A 796 -15.67 14.44 25.96
C TRP A 796 -15.56 13.53 27.19
N TRP A 797 -14.55 13.76 28.01
CA TRP A 797 -14.44 13.19 29.36
C TRP A 797 -15.33 13.93 30.35
N TYR A 798 -16.65 13.85 30.19
CA TYR A 798 -17.59 14.66 30.97
C TYR A 798 -17.64 14.24 32.44
N ASN A 799 -17.74 15.25 33.31
CA ASN A 799 -18.06 15.11 34.73
C ASN A 799 -19.53 15.50 34.91
N ASP A 800 -19.83 16.65 35.52
CA ASP A 800 -21.20 17.19 35.69
C ASP A 800 -21.27 18.69 35.33
N CYS A 801 -21.34 19.10 34.07
CA CYS A 801 -20.99 18.34 32.86
C CYS A 801 -19.56 18.68 32.38
N HIS A 802 -19.21 19.95 32.24
CA HIS A 802 -17.88 20.33 31.76
C HIS A 802 -17.40 21.71 32.19
N HIS A 803 -16.08 21.86 32.24
CA HIS A 803 -15.37 23.15 32.18
C HIS A 803 -14.72 23.38 30.80
N SER A 804 -14.57 22.33 29.98
CA SER A 804 -14.06 22.40 28.61
C SER A 804 -14.90 21.51 27.68
N ASN A 805 -15.18 22.01 26.48
CA ASN A 805 -15.95 21.29 25.45
C ASN A 805 -15.37 21.54 24.05
N LEU A 806 -14.11 21.16 23.84
CA LEU A 806 -13.39 21.48 22.60
C LEU A 806 -13.91 20.72 21.36
N ASN A 807 -14.67 19.65 21.59
CA ASN A 807 -15.40 18.92 20.55
C ASN A 807 -16.85 19.43 20.36
N GLY A 808 -17.17 20.57 20.97
CA GLY A 808 -18.41 21.31 20.85
C GLY A 808 -18.78 21.75 19.43
N GLN A 809 -19.99 22.29 19.32
CA GLN A 809 -20.49 22.94 18.12
C GLN A 809 -19.62 24.15 17.76
N TYR A 810 -19.28 24.28 16.49
CA TYR A 810 -18.52 25.44 16.00
C TYR A 810 -19.49 26.61 15.77
N LEU A 811 -19.62 27.50 16.75
CA LEU A 811 -20.66 28.56 16.81
C LEU A 811 -20.13 29.96 16.53
N ALA A 812 -18.85 30.08 16.17
CA ALA A 812 -18.19 31.30 15.74
C ALA A 812 -18.32 32.50 16.70
N GLY A 813 -17.78 32.38 17.92
CA GLY A 813 -17.74 33.46 18.90
C GLY A 813 -18.87 33.40 19.94
N PRO A 814 -19.41 34.55 20.42
CA PRO A 814 -20.44 34.58 21.45
C PRO A 814 -21.72 33.86 21.01
N HIS A 815 -22.26 33.02 21.89
CA HIS A 815 -23.50 32.28 21.62
C HIS A 815 -24.43 32.27 22.85
N SER A 816 -25.73 32.05 22.59
CA SER A 816 -26.78 32.09 23.63
C SER A 816 -27.22 30.71 24.10
N THR A 817 -26.68 29.63 23.51
CA THR A 817 -26.99 28.25 23.87
C THR A 817 -26.17 27.81 25.08
N PRO A 818 -26.71 26.97 25.97
CA PRO A 818 -26.05 26.65 27.23
C PRO A 818 -24.86 25.70 27.01
N ALA A 819 -23.68 26.28 26.81
CA ALA A 819 -22.38 25.62 26.87
C ALA A 819 -22.13 24.50 25.83
N ASP A 820 -22.79 24.54 24.66
CA ASP A 820 -22.63 23.54 23.59
C ASP A 820 -21.57 23.90 22.52
N GLY A 821 -20.99 25.10 22.58
CA GLY A 821 -19.88 25.53 21.73
C GLY A 821 -18.50 24.88 22.00
N VAL A 822 -17.49 25.22 21.17
CA VAL A 822 -16.06 24.94 21.41
C VAL A 822 -15.56 25.80 22.57
N ASN A 823 -15.84 25.38 23.80
CA ASN A 823 -15.71 26.23 24.98
C ASN A 823 -14.48 25.87 25.84
N TRP A 824 -13.88 26.90 26.45
CA TRP A 824 -12.86 26.75 27.49
C TRP A 824 -13.13 27.77 28.60
N LEU A 825 -13.62 27.30 29.76
CA LEU A 825 -14.15 28.14 30.84
C LEU A 825 -13.14 29.19 31.31
N GLY A 826 -11.88 28.80 31.52
CA GLY A 826 -10.81 29.67 31.99
C GLY A 826 -10.43 30.82 31.05
N PHE A 827 -10.86 30.79 29.78
CA PHE A 827 -10.48 31.77 28.77
C PHE A 827 -11.64 32.69 28.34
N ARG A 828 -12.77 32.13 27.91
CA ARG A 828 -13.93 32.88 27.40
C ARG A 828 -15.27 32.44 28.01
N GLY A 829 -15.24 31.58 29.03
CA GLY A 829 -16.45 31.08 29.68
C GLY A 829 -17.22 30.06 28.83
N HIS A 830 -18.49 29.84 29.18
CA HIS A 830 -19.35 28.84 28.54
C HIS A 830 -20.13 29.35 27.32
N ASN A 831 -20.20 30.66 27.11
CA ASN A 831 -21.05 31.29 26.10
C ASN A 831 -20.23 31.89 24.95
N TYR A 832 -19.06 31.30 24.67
CA TYR A 832 -18.17 31.72 23.59
C TYR A 832 -17.49 30.51 22.96
N SER A 833 -17.74 30.28 21.67
CA SER A 833 -17.17 29.19 20.89
C SER A 833 -15.91 29.66 20.17
N LEU A 834 -14.78 29.03 20.46
CA LEU A 834 -13.45 29.41 19.99
C LEU A 834 -13.28 29.19 18.49
N LYS A 835 -12.39 29.99 17.88
CA LYS A 835 -12.04 29.92 16.45
C LYS A 835 -11.07 28.78 16.18
N VAL A 836 -10.02 28.68 17.00
CA VAL A 836 -9.02 27.61 16.89
C VAL A 836 -8.96 26.84 18.19
N SER A 837 -8.93 25.52 18.08
CA SER A 837 -8.58 24.60 19.16
C SER A 837 -7.68 23.52 18.60
N GLU A 838 -6.46 23.41 19.12
CA GLU A 838 -5.56 22.31 18.81
C GLU A 838 -5.12 21.61 20.09
N MET A 839 -5.30 20.29 20.14
CA MET A 839 -4.74 19.47 21.21
C MET A 839 -3.62 18.61 20.65
N LYS A 840 -2.45 18.71 21.27
CA LYS A 840 -1.23 18.10 20.77
C LYS A 840 -0.41 17.51 21.93
N ILE A 841 0.18 16.34 21.71
CA ILE A 841 0.96 15.61 22.71
C ILE A 841 2.43 15.50 22.30
N ARG A 842 3.29 15.41 23.31
CA ARG A 842 4.72 15.19 23.11
C ARG A 842 5.26 14.36 24.25
N ARG A 843 6.14 13.43 23.94
CA ARG A 843 6.88 12.66 24.94
C ARG A 843 7.84 13.58 25.71
N ASN A 844 7.81 13.47 27.03
CA ASN A 844 8.64 14.24 27.97
C ASN A 844 10.11 13.80 27.93
#